data_AF-Q2SSK6-F1
#
_entry.id   AF-Q2SSK6-F1
#
_cell.length_a   1.000
_cell.length_b   1.000
_cell.length_c   1.000
_cell.angle_alpha   90.00
_cell.angle_beta   90.00
_cell.angle_gamma   90.00
#
_symmetry.space_group_name_H-M   'P 1'
#
loop_
_entity.id
_entity.type
_entity.pdbx_description
1 polymer ?
#
loop_
_entity_poly.entity_id
_entity_poly.type
_entity_poly.pdbx_seq_one_letter_code
_entity_poly.pdbx_strand_id
1 'polypeptide(L)'
;MKKSVKKAKPWIISLIVVFAFISGFLFFIKSYVDSSKQNYINKIQNYIDASSYLAKSKILKNVEDLNEDYVNQKLSEQYIEQEFGKDFIWKPENNNTNLNNKVSDIYRTYFGKSIDVIEKDLKLQYRDSDKNLVDITDLKNGEFIPKNIDKIATLSKSSEDFLNGFSPSFASLGLSLFKSQVIKNQDNLNKIKNNQFLKQIVDFINNNQPLIKLLTKIFSTKKLEKDYYKDLTIKQAFNKNINLINTSLTNKSYEKHDEDHFADDLSDFVIENVTKIVKEEWNKKDKVEIIDKFKNIFNRLKDYFFKFNYLKIVDNLFRYVQSELYFSMYYVVNEDLTDPSQLLDQKIEDKKFKALVNNKLDFSLLINGLTKVLESKKYTTRLLDFLFKRADKSKIYFDHHKIPENVGTSSLILDLINFVQKTILKTNKLIRDAIEGLEDYIEKNMYELRNKITTYIRSFLDKNVSKFSNSVHFGYIHNSEDYNKLNVQIYTWGWITNFYYVDANIYIFGKDGLITKIFDLFKQIGNSISATSSNTFNYLKYVLYRDSSPVIDFKDNFEEIAKLINVGNELFSNQKMLNIDLRITFLKQIANIKGIYGIINLPNELDSLKDLLKTFGLSSFIKKVEDGVKPLQNILDLLKEFGFINDTKEFLKQFDEYVKKIIEYLPKKYQSVNTLLNYDLVSNLYPKNSNITDFANDFTTKLAEFLFPKTNQTDDDKLLLPVIRLVRFDRNKKITSVSQIKQALADYSKKIISKESLFKNLINIRDFKIELPDIVLQHLGIENLKNLTILELLQIISKYINQFINHNQNESLSFDLSSVGFFLQALSTTVDITYSNNKKVENKNLIKALYDDLDSFDHKNDENNKGRPEASYYNWDFITFKFSEKDKKTIDLKQIKNDFSYSPLHLLLGIDLNKAQYIKNTIGYALGTLIGGLTKTDENYRLSNENKKAAITIFSILNFTLKNYQSILKDLEYKKAGVYYKKDSWQTQLISSNDKEIKYYLIRKLTSDNEINKKVGNRFEITLTNDQNASYWKISNIIALDYKH
;
A
#
# COMPACT_ATOMS: atom_id res chain seq x y z
N MET A 1 6.10 -6.15 10.83
CA MET A 1 5.34 -5.52 9.71
C MET A 1 5.98 -5.69 8.32
N LYS A 2 7.32 -5.73 8.13
CA LYS A 2 8.01 -5.83 6.80
C LYS A 2 7.80 -7.14 5.97
N LYS A 3 6.61 -7.76 5.98
CA LYS A 3 6.22 -8.92 5.11
C LYS A 3 4.80 -8.83 4.53
N SER A 4 3.96 -7.89 4.97
CA SER A 4 2.53 -7.83 4.61
C SER A 4 2.18 -6.91 3.45
N VAL A 5 3.05 -5.96 3.06
CA VAL A 5 2.71 -4.91 2.08
C VAL A 5 2.88 -5.35 0.62
N LYS A 6 3.85 -6.23 0.30
CA LYS A 6 4.06 -6.78 -1.07
C LYS A 6 2.99 -7.81 -1.49
N LYS A 7 1.80 -7.72 -0.90
CA LYS A 7 0.70 -8.69 -0.90
C LYS A 7 -0.65 -7.98 -1.09
N ALA A 8 -0.68 -6.84 -1.82
CA ALA A 8 -1.86 -5.98 -1.98
C ALA A 8 -2.82 -6.33 -3.14
N LYS A 9 -2.45 -7.26 -4.05
CA LYS A 9 -3.37 -7.83 -5.05
C LYS A 9 -4.73 -8.39 -4.53
N PRO A 10 -4.94 -8.83 -3.27
CA PRO A 10 -6.18 -9.49 -2.86
C PRO A 10 -7.40 -8.62 -2.55
N TRP A 11 -7.27 -7.29 -2.56
CA TRP A 11 -8.46 -6.44 -2.58
C TRP A 11 -9.26 -6.68 -3.88
N ILE A 12 -8.54 -6.87 -4.99
CA ILE A 12 -9.11 -7.31 -6.27
C ILE A 12 -9.66 -8.74 -6.16
N ILE A 13 -9.03 -9.64 -5.38
CA ILE A 13 -9.55 -11.00 -5.14
C ILE A 13 -10.91 -10.99 -4.44
N SER A 14 -11.11 -10.13 -3.44
CA SER A 14 -12.39 -10.05 -2.73
C SER A 14 -13.51 -9.58 -3.67
N LEU A 15 -13.22 -8.60 -4.53
CA LEU A 15 -14.08 -8.20 -5.64
C LEU A 15 -14.30 -9.35 -6.64
N ILE A 16 -13.27 -10.09 -7.05
CA ILE A 16 -13.39 -11.23 -7.96
C ILE A 16 -14.24 -12.35 -7.36
N VAL A 17 -14.21 -12.60 -6.05
CA VAL A 17 -15.10 -13.59 -5.41
C VAL A 17 -16.57 -13.14 -5.47
N VAL A 18 -16.86 -11.86 -5.26
CA VAL A 18 -18.22 -11.30 -5.47
C VAL A 18 -18.63 -11.39 -6.94
N PHE A 19 -17.76 -10.99 -7.88
CA PHE A 19 -18.01 -11.12 -9.32
C PHE A 19 -18.12 -12.58 -9.80
N ALA A 20 -17.44 -13.53 -9.16
CA ALA A 20 -17.54 -14.96 -9.47
C ALA A 20 -18.86 -15.55 -8.95
N PHE A 21 -19.33 -15.11 -7.78
CA PHE A 21 -20.64 -15.50 -7.26
C PHE A 21 -21.77 -14.95 -8.15
N ILE A 22 -21.65 -13.69 -8.59
CA ILE A 22 -22.51 -13.12 -9.64
C ILE A 22 -22.40 -13.96 -10.93
N SER A 23 -21.20 -14.25 -11.42
CA SER A 23 -20.98 -15.02 -12.66
C SER A 23 -21.61 -16.42 -12.63
N GLY A 24 -21.59 -17.09 -11.47
CA GLY A 24 -22.29 -18.37 -11.29
C GLY A 24 -23.81 -18.25 -11.41
N PHE A 25 -24.38 -17.13 -10.97
CA PHE A 25 -25.82 -16.84 -11.11
C PHE A 25 -26.19 -16.32 -12.51
N LEU A 26 -25.30 -15.60 -13.18
CA LEU A 26 -25.43 -15.22 -14.59
C LEU A 26 -25.52 -16.45 -15.51
N PHE A 27 -24.88 -17.56 -15.14
CA PHE A 27 -25.00 -18.85 -15.83
C PHE A 27 -26.39 -19.50 -15.64
N PHE A 28 -27.04 -19.27 -14.50
CA PHE A 28 -28.39 -19.76 -14.19
C PHE A 28 -29.48 -19.00 -14.97
N ILE A 29 -29.39 -17.66 -15.02
CA ILE A 29 -30.31 -16.80 -15.78
C ILE A 29 -30.34 -17.18 -17.28
N LYS A 30 -29.18 -17.50 -17.85
CA LYS A 30 -29.03 -17.95 -19.25
C LYS A 30 -29.83 -19.22 -19.57
N SER A 31 -30.18 -20.05 -18.57
CA SER A 31 -30.85 -21.33 -18.77
C SER A 31 -32.39 -21.27 -18.69
N TYR A 32 -32.98 -20.09 -18.49
CA TYR A 32 -34.43 -19.93 -18.21
C TYR A 32 -35.26 -19.45 -19.43
N VAL A 33 -34.62 -19.08 -20.55
CA VAL A 33 -35.25 -18.27 -21.62
C VAL A 33 -35.70 -19.09 -22.85
N ASP A 34 -35.14 -20.28 -23.07
CA ASP A 34 -35.21 -20.98 -24.36
C ASP A 34 -36.40 -21.97 -24.50
N SER A 35 -37.66 -21.50 -24.52
CA SER A 35 -38.82 -22.39 -24.77
C SER A 35 -40.09 -21.71 -25.34
N SER A 36 -40.53 -22.09 -26.56
CA SER A 36 -41.95 -22.41 -26.95
C SER A 36 -42.33 -22.30 -28.46
N LYS A 37 -43.03 -23.34 -28.97
CA LYS A 37 -44.17 -23.34 -29.95
C LYS A 37 -43.98 -22.92 -31.45
N GLN A 38 -45.06 -23.17 -32.23
CA GLN A 38 -45.19 -23.52 -33.68
C GLN A 38 -46.54 -22.94 -34.25
N ASN A 39 -47.05 -23.10 -35.51
CA ASN A 39 -46.72 -23.88 -36.74
C ASN A 39 -47.44 -23.32 -38.02
N TYR A 40 -47.01 -23.69 -39.25
CA TYR A 40 -47.72 -23.64 -40.57
C TYR A 40 -48.08 -22.25 -41.21
N ILE A 41 -48.44 -22.06 -42.51
CA ILE A 41 -47.94 -22.59 -43.83
C ILE A 41 -48.56 -21.84 -45.07
N ASN A 42 -47.98 -22.03 -46.27
CA ASN A 42 -48.45 -21.84 -47.68
C ASN A 42 -48.59 -20.45 -48.38
N LYS A 43 -47.63 -20.11 -49.28
CA LYS A 43 -47.84 -19.77 -50.73
C LYS A 43 -46.50 -19.48 -51.47
N ILE A 44 -46.31 -20.03 -52.68
CA ILE A 44 -45.00 -20.08 -53.41
C ILE A 44 -44.38 -18.71 -53.73
N GLN A 45 -45.09 -17.75 -54.34
CA GLN A 45 -44.49 -16.44 -54.66
C GLN A 45 -44.00 -15.73 -53.39
N ASN A 46 -44.79 -15.80 -52.32
CA ASN A 46 -44.48 -15.19 -51.04
C ASN A 46 -43.30 -15.92 -50.34
N TYR A 47 -43.09 -17.22 -50.61
CA TYR A 47 -41.87 -17.94 -50.22
C TYR A 47 -40.62 -17.43 -50.94
N ILE A 48 -40.68 -17.14 -52.24
CA ILE A 48 -39.56 -16.54 -52.99
C ILE A 48 -39.25 -15.15 -52.42
N ASP A 49 -40.26 -14.28 -52.37
CA ASP A 49 -40.07 -12.87 -52.04
C ASP A 49 -39.61 -12.66 -50.60
N ALA A 50 -40.14 -13.42 -49.63
CA ALA A 50 -39.70 -13.31 -48.24
C ALA A 50 -38.39 -14.07 -47.95
N SER A 51 -38.14 -15.26 -48.52
CA SER A 51 -36.82 -15.90 -48.36
C SER A 51 -35.69 -15.08 -48.99
N SER A 52 -36.00 -14.27 -50.02
CA SER A 52 -35.02 -13.40 -50.66
C SER A 52 -34.41 -12.38 -49.70
N TYR A 53 -35.14 -11.93 -48.67
CA TYR A 53 -34.58 -11.03 -47.65
C TYR A 53 -33.65 -11.75 -46.67
N LEU A 54 -33.97 -13.00 -46.31
CA LEU A 54 -33.09 -13.85 -45.50
C LEU A 54 -31.81 -14.21 -46.27
N ALA A 55 -31.92 -14.50 -47.57
CA ALA A 55 -30.78 -14.68 -48.46
C ALA A 55 -29.95 -13.38 -48.62
N LYS A 56 -30.59 -12.22 -48.86
CA LYS A 56 -29.90 -10.90 -48.86
C LYS A 56 -29.14 -10.68 -47.56
N SER A 57 -29.75 -10.95 -46.40
CA SER A 57 -29.16 -10.77 -45.07
C SER A 57 -27.93 -11.67 -44.86
N LYS A 58 -28.06 -12.98 -45.17
CA LYS A 58 -26.97 -13.95 -45.10
C LYS A 58 -25.80 -13.59 -46.03
N ILE A 59 -26.10 -13.14 -47.26
CA ILE A 59 -25.09 -12.66 -48.22
C ILE A 59 -24.40 -11.39 -47.70
N LEU A 60 -25.16 -10.39 -47.23
CA LEU A 60 -24.61 -9.14 -46.70
C LEU A 60 -23.80 -9.35 -45.41
N LYS A 61 -24.14 -10.34 -44.58
CA LYS A 61 -23.30 -10.77 -43.45
C LYS A 61 -21.96 -11.31 -43.93
N ASN A 62 -22.00 -12.29 -44.85
CA ASN A 62 -20.80 -13.00 -45.31
C ASN A 62 -19.91 -12.18 -46.26
N VAL A 63 -20.43 -11.09 -46.83
CA VAL A 63 -19.76 -10.30 -47.88
C VAL A 63 -19.56 -8.81 -47.50
N GLU A 64 -20.24 -8.29 -46.48
CA GLU A 64 -20.10 -6.90 -46.00
C GLU A 64 -19.94 -6.76 -44.46
N ASP A 65 -19.80 -7.87 -43.73
CA ASP A 65 -19.67 -7.92 -42.25
C ASP A 65 -20.80 -7.21 -41.47
N LEU A 66 -22.00 -7.08 -42.08
CA LEU A 66 -23.19 -6.52 -41.43
C LEU A 66 -23.83 -7.54 -40.48
N ASN A 67 -24.38 -7.08 -39.36
CA ASN A 67 -25.00 -7.93 -38.36
C ASN A 67 -26.36 -8.46 -38.87
N GLU A 68 -26.40 -9.75 -39.20
CA GLU A 68 -27.57 -10.48 -39.70
C GLU A 68 -28.85 -10.26 -38.87
N ASP A 69 -28.76 -10.16 -37.53
CA ASP A 69 -29.92 -9.91 -36.67
C ASP A 69 -30.44 -8.47 -36.77
N TYR A 70 -29.54 -7.48 -36.85
CA TYR A 70 -29.91 -6.07 -37.06
C TYR A 70 -30.49 -5.84 -38.47
N VAL A 71 -29.86 -6.46 -39.48
CA VAL A 71 -30.32 -6.45 -40.87
C VAL A 71 -31.70 -7.10 -40.97
N ASN A 72 -31.89 -8.29 -40.39
CA ASN A 72 -33.19 -8.97 -40.34
C ASN A 72 -34.24 -8.09 -39.64
N GLN A 73 -33.91 -7.48 -38.49
CA GLN A 73 -34.84 -6.57 -37.81
C GLN A 73 -35.23 -5.40 -38.72
N LYS A 74 -34.28 -4.70 -39.34
CA LYS A 74 -34.58 -3.52 -40.17
C LYS A 74 -35.35 -3.86 -41.44
N LEU A 75 -35.00 -4.93 -42.13
CA LEU A 75 -35.77 -5.47 -43.26
C LEU A 75 -37.19 -5.85 -42.83
N SER A 76 -37.35 -6.45 -41.65
CA SER A 76 -38.66 -6.82 -41.10
C SER A 76 -39.51 -5.62 -40.68
N GLU A 77 -38.90 -4.46 -40.39
CA GLU A 77 -39.61 -3.27 -39.92
C GLU A 77 -40.20 -2.39 -41.04
N GLN A 78 -39.83 -2.63 -42.31
CA GLN A 78 -40.35 -1.91 -43.48
C GLN A 78 -41.84 -2.20 -43.74
N TYR A 79 -42.56 -1.26 -44.33
CA TYR A 79 -43.97 -1.42 -44.67
C TYR A 79 -44.16 -2.21 -45.98
N ILE A 80 -45.11 -3.16 -45.98
CA ILE A 80 -45.38 -4.05 -47.12
C ILE A 80 -45.70 -3.25 -48.39
N GLU A 81 -46.50 -2.19 -48.27
CA GLU A 81 -46.90 -1.34 -49.39
C GLU A 81 -45.71 -0.66 -50.09
N GLN A 82 -44.69 -0.27 -49.34
CA GLN A 82 -43.51 0.42 -49.88
C GLN A 82 -42.63 -0.56 -50.66
N GLU A 83 -42.34 -1.73 -50.07
CA GLU A 83 -41.45 -2.73 -50.69
C GLU A 83 -42.13 -3.55 -51.79
N PHE A 84 -43.40 -3.93 -51.65
CA PHE A 84 -44.08 -4.83 -52.61
C PHE A 84 -45.17 -4.14 -53.45
N GLY A 85 -45.58 -2.91 -53.11
CA GLY A 85 -46.67 -2.20 -53.78
C GLY A 85 -48.02 -2.38 -53.08
N LYS A 86 -49.02 -1.58 -53.50
CA LYS A 86 -50.36 -1.54 -52.89
C LYS A 86 -51.12 -2.87 -53.07
N ASP A 87 -50.98 -3.47 -54.25
CA ASP A 87 -51.75 -4.62 -54.72
C ASP A 87 -51.20 -5.99 -54.26
N PHE A 88 -50.25 -6.00 -53.32
CA PHE A 88 -49.58 -7.21 -52.86
C PHE A 88 -50.40 -8.01 -51.81
N ILE A 89 -51.02 -9.10 -52.24
CA ILE A 89 -51.92 -9.93 -51.43
C ILE A 89 -51.15 -11.03 -50.67
N TRP A 90 -50.98 -10.84 -49.36
CA TRP A 90 -50.23 -11.73 -48.46
C TRP A 90 -51.07 -12.41 -47.36
N LYS A 91 -52.40 -12.20 -47.35
CA LYS A 91 -53.36 -12.91 -46.49
C LYS A 91 -54.54 -13.40 -47.34
N PRO A 92 -55.10 -14.60 -47.08
CA PRO A 92 -56.13 -15.20 -47.94
C PRO A 92 -57.54 -14.61 -47.77
N GLU A 93 -57.84 -13.97 -46.63
CA GLU A 93 -59.21 -13.58 -46.25
C GLU A 93 -59.36 -12.07 -45.93
N ASN A 94 -58.55 -11.19 -46.53
CA ASN A 94 -58.73 -9.74 -46.41
C ASN A 94 -58.17 -8.99 -47.62
N ASN A 95 -59.04 -8.35 -48.40
CA ASN A 95 -58.68 -7.66 -49.64
C ASN A 95 -58.06 -6.26 -49.44
N ASN A 96 -57.82 -5.83 -48.19
CA ASN A 96 -57.22 -4.53 -47.87
C ASN A 96 -55.86 -4.69 -47.18
N THR A 97 -54.80 -4.39 -47.91
CA THR A 97 -53.43 -4.24 -47.39
C THR A 97 -53.37 -3.00 -46.49
N ASN A 98 -53.69 -3.15 -45.20
CA ASN A 98 -53.69 -2.01 -44.27
C ASN A 98 -52.28 -1.38 -44.17
N LEU A 99 -52.21 -0.05 -44.25
CA LEU A 99 -50.99 0.78 -44.38
C LEU A 99 -49.89 0.46 -43.35
N ASN A 100 -50.25 -0.09 -42.19
CA ASN A 100 -49.34 -0.34 -41.07
C ASN A 100 -48.71 -1.74 -41.04
N ASN A 101 -49.05 -2.65 -41.97
CA ASN A 101 -48.48 -4.01 -41.98
C ASN A 101 -47.01 -4.00 -42.42
N LYS A 102 -46.19 -4.87 -41.81
CA LYS A 102 -44.73 -4.90 -41.98
C LYS A 102 -44.23 -6.21 -42.56
N VAL A 103 -43.03 -6.22 -43.15
CA VAL A 103 -42.43 -7.45 -43.71
C VAL A 103 -42.21 -8.52 -42.62
N SER A 104 -42.07 -8.13 -41.34
CA SER A 104 -42.12 -9.02 -40.17
C SER A 104 -43.35 -9.91 -40.13
N ASP A 105 -44.49 -9.40 -40.59
CA ASP A 105 -45.76 -10.10 -40.54
C ASP A 105 -45.87 -11.12 -41.68
N ILE A 106 -45.19 -10.86 -42.81
CA ILE A 106 -44.98 -11.84 -43.88
C ILE A 106 -44.10 -12.99 -43.35
N TYR A 107 -42.93 -12.71 -42.75
CA TYR A 107 -42.06 -13.79 -42.22
C TYR A 107 -42.80 -14.69 -41.21
N ARG A 108 -43.54 -14.10 -40.28
CA ARG A 108 -44.36 -14.82 -39.30
C ARG A 108 -45.45 -15.69 -39.93
N THR A 109 -46.01 -15.26 -41.05
CA THR A 109 -47.09 -15.97 -41.76
C THR A 109 -46.59 -17.12 -42.62
N TYR A 110 -45.40 -16.99 -43.23
CA TYR A 110 -44.87 -17.99 -44.16
C TYR A 110 -43.84 -18.94 -43.52
N PHE A 111 -43.01 -18.45 -42.61
CA PHE A 111 -41.83 -19.15 -42.11
C PHE A 111 -41.75 -19.29 -40.58
N GLY A 112 -42.69 -18.72 -39.82
CA GLY A 112 -42.72 -18.83 -38.35
C GLY A 112 -41.76 -17.85 -37.64
N LYS A 113 -40.95 -18.34 -36.70
CA LYS A 113 -39.91 -17.52 -36.04
C LYS A 113 -38.66 -17.51 -36.92
N SER A 114 -37.99 -16.37 -37.05
CA SER A 114 -36.81 -16.19 -37.90
C SER A 114 -35.64 -17.16 -37.62
N ILE A 115 -35.59 -17.72 -36.41
CA ILE A 115 -34.57 -18.68 -35.95
C ILE A 115 -34.74 -20.07 -36.59
N ASP A 116 -35.94 -20.43 -37.06
CA ASP A 116 -36.25 -21.77 -37.58
C ASP A 116 -36.04 -21.91 -39.11
N VAL A 117 -35.66 -20.82 -39.80
CA VAL A 117 -35.75 -20.67 -41.27
C VAL A 117 -34.41 -20.79 -41.99
N ILE A 118 -33.35 -20.27 -41.36
CA ILE A 118 -31.96 -20.41 -41.80
C ILE A 118 -31.36 -21.47 -40.88
N GLU A 119 -30.95 -22.62 -41.44
CA GLU A 119 -30.14 -23.55 -40.64
C GLU A 119 -28.82 -22.88 -40.26
N LYS A 120 -28.40 -23.11 -39.01
CA LYS A 120 -27.26 -22.41 -38.38
C LYS A 120 -25.99 -22.52 -39.21
N ASP A 121 -25.86 -23.64 -39.91
CA ASP A 121 -24.72 -24.04 -40.72
C ASP A 121 -24.96 -23.87 -42.23
N LEU A 122 -26.01 -23.15 -42.66
CA LEU A 122 -26.29 -22.83 -44.06
C LEU A 122 -25.07 -22.10 -44.69
N LYS A 123 -24.52 -22.69 -45.74
CA LYS A 123 -23.31 -22.23 -46.42
C LYS A 123 -23.61 -21.26 -47.56
N LEU A 124 -22.73 -20.27 -47.72
CA LEU A 124 -22.54 -19.58 -48.99
C LEU A 124 -21.48 -20.36 -49.78
N GLN A 125 -21.80 -20.75 -51.01
CA GLN A 125 -20.94 -21.62 -51.83
C GLN A 125 -20.72 -21.03 -53.23
N TYR A 126 -19.81 -21.61 -54.01
CA TYR A 126 -19.74 -21.44 -55.46
C TYR A 126 -19.52 -22.80 -56.14
N ARG A 127 -19.70 -22.87 -57.46
CA ARG A 127 -19.35 -24.05 -58.28
C ARG A 127 -17.96 -23.88 -58.86
N ASP A 128 -17.06 -24.82 -58.61
CA ASP A 128 -15.71 -24.84 -59.20
C ASP A 128 -15.72 -25.28 -60.68
N SER A 129 -14.55 -25.39 -61.30
CA SER A 129 -14.38 -25.82 -62.70
C SER A 129 -14.95 -27.22 -62.98
N ASP A 130 -14.95 -28.09 -61.97
CA ASP A 130 -15.43 -29.47 -62.03
C ASP A 130 -16.89 -29.60 -61.54
N LYS A 131 -17.53 -28.45 -61.24
CA LYS A 131 -18.90 -28.26 -60.75
C LYS A 131 -19.17 -28.69 -59.31
N ASN A 132 -18.14 -28.93 -58.50
CA ASN A 132 -18.32 -29.20 -57.07
C ASN A 132 -18.74 -27.93 -56.31
N LEU A 133 -19.47 -28.10 -55.21
CA LEU A 133 -19.89 -27.00 -54.34
C LEU A 133 -18.83 -26.71 -53.27
N VAL A 134 -18.10 -25.60 -53.44
CA VAL A 134 -17.04 -25.16 -52.52
C VAL A 134 -17.57 -24.10 -51.56
N ASP A 135 -17.31 -24.26 -50.26
CA ASP A 135 -17.77 -23.37 -49.19
C ASP A 135 -16.90 -22.10 -49.06
N ILE A 136 -17.54 -20.95 -48.97
CA ILE A 136 -16.93 -19.61 -48.83
C ILE A 136 -17.59 -18.78 -47.71
N THR A 137 -18.20 -19.45 -46.72
CA THR A 137 -18.97 -18.82 -45.62
C THR A 137 -18.11 -18.01 -44.63
N ASP A 138 -16.79 -18.26 -44.58
CA ASP A 138 -15.86 -17.69 -43.59
C ASP A 138 -14.90 -16.61 -44.15
N LEU A 139 -15.27 -15.92 -45.24
CA LEU A 139 -14.51 -14.79 -45.83
C LEU A 139 -14.50 -13.49 -44.98
N LYS A 140 -14.62 -13.59 -43.64
CA LYS A 140 -14.97 -12.48 -42.72
C LYS A 140 -13.83 -11.49 -42.46
N ASN A 141 -14.20 -10.23 -42.23
CA ASN A 141 -13.36 -9.20 -41.59
C ASN A 141 -13.92 -8.70 -40.24
N GLY A 142 -14.99 -9.31 -39.74
CA GLY A 142 -15.42 -9.21 -38.33
C GLY A 142 -16.69 -8.38 -38.11
N GLU A 143 -17.63 -8.91 -37.32
CA GLU A 143 -18.95 -8.32 -37.12
C GLU A 143 -18.90 -6.97 -36.39
N PHE A 144 -19.53 -5.95 -36.99
CA PHE A 144 -19.44 -4.56 -36.51
C PHE A 144 -20.11 -4.28 -35.15
N ILE A 145 -21.09 -5.09 -34.75
CA ILE A 145 -21.72 -5.05 -33.42
C ILE A 145 -21.40 -6.36 -32.69
N PRO A 146 -20.60 -6.33 -31.60
CA PRO A 146 -20.30 -7.53 -30.82
C PRO A 146 -21.57 -8.17 -30.25
N LYS A 147 -21.77 -9.47 -30.52
CA LYS A 147 -22.92 -10.29 -30.06
C LYS A 147 -23.16 -10.31 -28.54
N ASN A 148 -22.36 -9.61 -27.74
CA ASN A 148 -22.32 -9.70 -26.29
C ASN A 148 -22.85 -8.45 -25.58
N ILE A 149 -23.11 -7.33 -26.26
CA ILE A 149 -23.63 -6.09 -25.62
C ILE A 149 -25.01 -6.33 -25.01
N ASP A 150 -25.97 -6.88 -25.78
CA ASP A 150 -27.31 -7.21 -25.28
C ASP A 150 -27.29 -8.30 -24.20
N LYS A 151 -26.32 -9.22 -24.26
CA LYS A 151 -26.09 -10.18 -23.18
C LYS A 151 -25.66 -9.44 -21.91
N ILE A 152 -24.58 -8.66 -21.95
CA ILE A 152 -24.05 -7.94 -20.78
C ILE A 152 -25.11 -6.99 -20.20
N ALA A 153 -25.91 -6.32 -21.04
CA ALA A 153 -27.03 -5.49 -20.59
C ALA A 153 -28.13 -6.31 -19.88
N THR A 154 -28.51 -7.47 -20.41
CA THR A 154 -29.48 -8.39 -19.77
C THR A 154 -28.94 -8.94 -18.45
N LEU A 155 -27.66 -9.34 -18.41
CA LEU A 155 -26.98 -9.85 -17.22
C LEU A 155 -26.82 -8.76 -16.15
N SER A 156 -26.53 -7.52 -16.54
CA SER A 156 -26.45 -6.35 -15.66
C SER A 156 -27.82 -5.96 -15.10
N LYS A 157 -28.88 -5.92 -15.92
CA LYS A 157 -30.25 -5.70 -15.42
C LYS A 157 -30.73 -6.82 -14.51
N SER A 158 -30.46 -8.09 -14.84
CA SER A 158 -30.79 -9.20 -13.96
C SER A 158 -29.97 -9.20 -12.66
N SER A 159 -28.75 -8.62 -12.66
CA SER A 159 -27.98 -8.35 -11.43
C SER A 159 -28.63 -7.25 -10.57
N GLU A 160 -29.16 -6.20 -11.20
CA GLU A 160 -29.97 -5.16 -10.55
C GLU A 160 -31.20 -5.77 -9.85
N ASP A 161 -31.91 -6.67 -10.54
CA ASP A 161 -33.11 -7.35 -10.02
C ASP A 161 -32.76 -8.39 -8.94
N PHE A 162 -31.62 -9.09 -9.07
CA PHE A 162 -31.05 -9.95 -8.03
C PHE A 162 -30.74 -9.16 -6.75
N LEU A 163 -30.08 -7.99 -6.86
CA LEU A 163 -29.84 -7.12 -5.70
C LEU A 163 -31.15 -6.65 -5.06
N ASN A 164 -32.19 -6.42 -5.86
CA ASN A 164 -33.52 -6.10 -5.36
C ASN A 164 -34.15 -7.25 -4.54
N GLY A 165 -33.95 -8.52 -4.92
CA GLY A 165 -34.47 -9.71 -4.22
C GLY A 165 -33.57 -10.37 -3.15
N PHE A 166 -32.27 -10.04 -3.09
CA PHE A 166 -31.31 -10.75 -2.24
C PHE A 166 -31.67 -10.73 -0.74
N SER A 167 -31.69 -11.91 -0.14
CA SER A 167 -32.15 -12.19 1.24
C SER A 167 -31.61 -13.55 1.72
N PRO A 168 -31.63 -13.87 3.03
CA PRO A 168 -31.08 -15.13 3.54
C PRO A 168 -31.78 -16.37 2.96
N SER A 169 -33.10 -16.28 2.76
CA SER A 169 -33.92 -17.36 2.18
C SER A 169 -33.66 -17.52 0.68
N PHE A 170 -33.44 -16.43 -0.06
CA PHE A 170 -33.04 -16.49 -1.47
C PHE A 170 -31.63 -17.04 -1.65
N ALA A 171 -30.69 -16.68 -0.76
CA ALA A 171 -29.35 -17.27 -0.71
C ALA A 171 -29.41 -18.78 -0.40
N SER A 172 -30.27 -19.20 0.54
CA SER A 172 -30.53 -20.62 0.84
C SER A 172 -31.06 -21.39 -0.38
N LEU A 173 -32.01 -20.82 -1.12
CA LEU A 173 -32.52 -21.40 -2.37
C LEU A 173 -31.40 -21.54 -3.41
N GLY A 174 -30.61 -20.49 -3.63
CA GLY A 174 -29.48 -20.49 -4.56
C GLY A 174 -28.40 -21.53 -4.22
N LEU A 175 -28.09 -21.72 -2.94
CA LEU A 175 -27.15 -22.75 -2.47
C LEU A 175 -27.68 -24.17 -2.66
N SER A 176 -28.97 -24.38 -2.42
CA SER A 176 -29.63 -25.66 -2.67
C SER A 176 -29.68 -26.03 -4.16
N LEU A 177 -29.91 -25.05 -5.04
CA LEU A 177 -29.83 -25.22 -6.50
C LEU A 177 -28.38 -25.47 -6.98
N PHE A 178 -27.40 -24.73 -6.45
CA PHE A 178 -25.98 -24.95 -6.76
C PHE A 178 -25.51 -26.36 -6.36
N LYS A 179 -25.97 -26.85 -5.20
CA LYS A 179 -25.72 -28.23 -4.72
C LYS A 179 -26.29 -29.27 -5.69
N SER A 180 -27.56 -29.11 -6.09
CA SER A 180 -28.27 -30.11 -6.92
C SER A 180 -27.84 -30.13 -8.39
N GLN A 181 -27.44 -28.98 -8.95
CA GLN A 181 -27.09 -28.84 -10.38
C GLN A 181 -25.58 -28.85 -10.66
N VAL A 182 -24.76 -28.20 -9.82
CA VAL A 182 -23.32 -28.01 -10.11
C VAL A 182 -22.46 -29.03 -9.37
N ILE A 183 -22.63 -29.16 -8.05
CA ILE A 183 -21.79 -30.05 -7.22
C ILE A 183 -22.05 -31.53 -7.52
N LYS A 184 -23.27 -31.89 -7.92
CA LYS A 184 -23.67 -33.26 -8.30
C LYS A 184 -22.86 -33.85 -9.46
N ASN A 185 -22.15 -33.03 -10.24
CA ASN A 185 -21.26 -33.47 -11.32
C ASN A 185 -19.80 -33.50 -10.84
N GLN A 186 -19.18 -34.70 -10.86
CA GLN A 186 -17.82 -34.93 -10.37
C GLN A 186 -16.77 -34.10 -11.11
N ASP A 187 -16.91 -33.89 -12.41
CA ASP A 187 -15.96 -33.12 -13.21
C ASP A 187 -16.04 -31.63 -12.88
N ASN A 188 -17.24 -31.13 -12.57
CA ASN A 188 -17.41 -29.74 -12.12
C ASN A 188 -16.82 -29.54 -10.72
N LEU A 189 -17.03 -30.49 -9.80
CA LEU A 189 -16.39 -30.50 -8.48
C LEU A 189 -14.85 -30.55 -8.60
N ASN A 190 -14.31 -31.44 -9.44
CA ASN A 190 -12.88 -31.53 -9.74
C ASN A 190 -12.31 -30.24 -10.35
N LYS A 191 -13.03 -29.60 -11.28
CA LYS A 191 -12.63 -28.31 -11.87
C LYS A 191 -12.59 -27.17 -10.84
N ILE A 192 -13.52 -27.15 -9.89
CA ILE A 192 -13.52 -26.16 -8.78
C ILE A 192 -12.35 -26.44 -7.82
N LYS A 193 -12.19 -27.69 -7.39
CA LYS A 193 -11.14 -28.13 -6.45
C LYS A 193 -9.72 -27.92 -6.98
N ASN A 194 -9.49 -28.24 -8.25
CA ASN A 194 -8.15 -28.15 -8.86
C ASN A 194 -7.85 -26.76 -9.45
N ASN A 195 -8.76 -25.79 -9.26
CA ASN A 195 -8.57 -24.42 -9.71
C ASN A 195 -7.44 -23.73 -8.91
N GLN A 196 -6.27 -23.58 -9.54
CA GLN A 196 -5.09 -22.98 -8.90
C GLN A 196 -5.34 -21.55 -8.39
N PHE A 197 -6.20 -20.77 -9.05
CA PHE A 197 -6.53 -19.41 -8.65
C PHE A 197 -7.37 -19.40 -7.36
N LEU A 198 -8.42 -20.22 -7.26
CA LEU A 198 -9.17 -20.40 -6.01
C LEU A 198 -8.27 -20.90 -4.86
N LYS A 199 -7.39 -21.87 -5.13
CA LYS A 199 -6.42 -22.34 -4.14
C LYS A 199 -5.50 -21.23 -3.63
N GLN A 200 -4.93 -20.43 -4.54
CA GLN A 200 -4.09 -19.27 -4.19
C GLN A 200 -4.85 -18.22 -3.35
N ILE A 201 -6.14 -18.01 -3.61
CA ILE A 201 -7.01 -17.12 -2.81
C ILE A 201 -7.18 -17.64 -1.39
N VAL A 202 -7.57 -18.91 -1.24
CA VAL A 202 -7.82 -19.56 0.05
C VAL A 202 -6.54 -19.61 0.88
N ASP A 203 -5.44 -20.06 0.28
CA ASP A 203 -4.15 -20.12 0.94
C ASP A 203 -3.60 -18.70 1.23
N PHE A 204 -3.93 -17.68 0.44
CA PHE A 204 -3.63 -16.29 0.81
C PHE A 204 -4.39 -15.87 2.07
N ILE A 205 -5.70 -16.05 2.12
CA ILE A 205 -6.54 -15.59 3.25
C ILE A 205 -6.10 -16.27 4.54
N ASN A 206 -5.80 -17.57 4.49
CA ASN A 206 -5.28 -18.32 5.62
C ASN A 206 -3.88 -17.83 6.06
N ASN A 207 -2.93 -17.68 5.12
CA ASN A 207 -1.56 -17.24 5.42
C ASN A 207 -1.41 -15.74 5.76
N ASN A 208 -2.49 -14.97 5.82
CA ASN A 208 -2.47 -13.53 6.14
C ASN A 208 -3.45 -13.13 7.25
N GLN A 209 -4.01 -14.08 8.00
CA GLN A 209 -4.98 -13.81 9.07
C GLN A 209 -4.59 -12.66 10.04
N PRO A 210 -3.33 -12.50 10.51
CA PRO A 210 -2.97 -11.38 11.38
C PRO A 210 -3.05 -10.01 10.68
N LEU A 211 -2.79 -9.95 9.37
CA LEU A 211 -2.97 -8.72 8.58
C LEU A 211 -4.45 -8.43 8.38
N ILE A 212 -5.26 -9.44 8.06
CA ILE A 212 -6.70 -9.27 7.88
C ILE A 212 -7.33 -8.77 9.19
N LYS A 213 -7.01 -9.38 10.34
CA LYS A 213 -7.49 -8.93 11.67
C LYS A 213 -7.06 -7.51 12.04
N LEU A 214 -5.90 -7.04 11.55
CA LEU A 214 -5.48 -5.65 11.69
C LEU A 214 -6.30 -4.71 10.78
N LEU A 215 -6.49 -5.08 9.52
CA LEU A 215 -7.32 -4.33 8.57
C LEU A 215 -8.78 -4.28 9.04
N THR A 216 -9.34 -5.35 9.60
CA THR A 216 -10.67 -5.35 10.23
C THR A 216 -10.78 -4.26 11.28
N LYS A 217 -9.80 -4.12 12.19
CA LYS A 217 -9.79 -3.05 13.20
C LYS A 217 -9.70 -1.65 12.58
N ILE A 218 -8.95 -1.51 11.48
CA ILE A 218 -8.80 -0.23 10.74
C ILE A 218 -10.11 0.16 10.02
N PHE A 219 -10.84 -0.78 9.42
CA PHE A 219 -12.04 -0.50 8.62
C PHE A 219 -13.36 -0.58 9.40
N SER A 220 -13.37 -1.21 10.57
CA SER A 220 -14.53 -1.24 11.49
C SER A 220 -14.54 -0.06 12.49
N THR A 221 -14.07 1.13 12.08
CA THR A 221 -14.06 2.33 12.94
C THR A 221 -15.47 2.67 13.44
N LYS A 222 -15.55 3.21 14.66
CA LYS A 222 -16.84 3.71 15.20
C LYS A 222 -17.49 4.73 14.26
N LYS A 223 -18.80 4.57 14.05
CA LYS A 223 -19.67 5.56 13.37
C LYS A 223 -19.49 6.94 14.02
N LEU A 224 -19.56 8.01 13.22
CA LEU A 224 -19.48 9.38 13.72
C LEU A 224 -20.76 9.75 14.47
N GLU A 225 -20.60 10.57 15.51
CA GLU A 225 -21.72 11.29 16.15
C GLU A 225 -22.23 12.37 15.18
N LYS A 226 -23.53 12.68 15.23
CA LYS A 226 -24.19 13.53 14.21
C LYS A 226 -23.60 14.94 14.12
N ASP A 227 -23.07 15.41 15.24
CA ASP A 227 -22.50 16.72 15.51
C ASP A 227 -20.96 16.72 15.54
N TYR A 228 -20.30 15.60 15.21
CA TYR A 228 -18.84 15.48 15.22
C TYR A 228 -18.12 16.57 14.41
N TYR A 229 -18.73 16.99 13.30
CA TYR A 229 -18.23 18.03 12.40
C TYR A 229 -19.01 19.37 12.48
N LYS A 230 -19.90 19.52 13.47
CA LYS A 230 -20.84 20.64 13.56
C LYS A 230 -20.13 21.99 13.63
N ASP A 231 -20.60 22.96 12.84
CA ASP A 231 -20.12 24.34 12.75
C ASP A 231 -18.63 24.50 12.36
N LEU A 232 -17.89 23.43 12.03
CA LEU A 232 -16.45 23.49 11.77
C LEU A 232 -16.11 23.95 10.34
N THR A 233 -14.97 24.61 10.17
CA THR A 233 -14.27 24.70 8.87
C THR A 233 -13.49 23.41 8.58
N ILE A 234 -13.08 23.21 7.34
CA ILE A 234 -12.22 22.08 6.95
C ILE A 234 -10.87 22.12 7.71
N LYS A 235 -10.30 23.31 7.96
CA LYS A 235 -9.11 23.48 8.82
C LYS A 235 -9.36 22.95 10.23
N GLN A 236 -10.45 23.38 10.87
CA GLN A 236 -10.82 22.93 12.22
C GLN A 236 -11.14 21.43 12.27
N ALA A 237 -11.69 20.85 11.20
CA ALA A 237 -11.91 19.41 11.08
C ALA A 237 -10.60 18.61 11.01
N PHE A 238 -9.56 19.11 10.31
CA PHE A 238 -8.22 18.51 10.33
C PHE A 238 -7.59 18.59 11.73
N ASN A 239 -7.63 19.77 12.36
CA ASN A 239 -7.14 19.96 13.73
C ASN A 239 -7.84 19.02 14.72
N LYS A 240 -9.16 18.90 14.66
CA LYS A 240 -9.94 17.94 15.48
C LYS A 240 -9.44 16.52 15.30
N ASN A 241 -9.32 16.06 14.05
CA ASN A 241 -8.90 14.70 13.75
C ASN A 241 -7.45 14.43 14.22
N ILE A 242 -6.51 15.37 14.05
CA ILE A 242 -5.13 15.25 14.55
C ILE A 242 -5.08 15.30 16.09
N ASN A 243 -5.76 16.26 16.72
CA ASN A 243 -5.80 16.39 18.17
C ASN A 243 -6.41 15.13 18.84
N LEU A 244 -7.36 14.45 18.21
CA LEU A 244 -7.88 13.16 18.70
C LEU A 244 -6.88 12.01 18.58
N ILE A 245 -5.96 12.02 17.59
CA ILE A 245 -4.82 11.09 17.54
C ILE A 245 -3.91 11.35 18.75
N ASN A 246 -3.59 12.62 19.02
CA ASN A 246 -2.81 13.04 20.19
C ASN A 246 -3.48 12.62 21.52
N THR A 247 -4.76 12.95 21.73
CA THR A 247 -5.54 12.55 22.92
C THR A 247 -5.47 11.04 23.16
N SER A 248 -5.48 10.23 22.09
CA SER A 248 -5.39 8.76 22.19
C SER A 248 -4.02 8.26 22.71
N LEU A 249 -3.00 9.11 22.73
CA LEU A 249 -1.64 8.82 23.20
C LEU A 249 -1.33 9.49 24.55
N THR A 250 -1.61 10.78 24.67
CA THR A 250 -1.24 11.64 25.81
C THR A 250 -2.35 11.79 26.86
N ASN A 251 -3.60 11.48 26.48
CA ASN A 251 -4.84 11.79 27.20
C ASN A 251 -5.15 13.30 27.36
N LYS A 252 -4.41 14.20 26.70
CA LYS A 252 -4.74 15.63 26.64
C LYS A 252 -5.83 15.86 25.59
N SER A 253 -6.88 16.60 25.94
CA SER A 253 -8.08 16.83 25.13
C SER A 253 -8.38 18.31 24.94
N TYR A 254 -8.84 18.70 23.76
CA TYR A 254 -9.08 20.09 23.37
C TYR A 254 -10.52 20.26 22.85
N GLU A 255 -11.28 21.17 23.46
CA GLU A 255 -12.67 21.48 23.05
C GLU A 255 -12.72 22.40 21.83
N LYS A 256 -11.81 23.38 21.77
CA LYS A 256 -11.60 24.21 20.58
C LYS A 256 -10.68 23.48 19.59
N HIS A 257 -10.84 23.78 18.31
CA HIS A 257 -10.11 23.12 17.22
C HIS A 257 -9.47 24.13 16.26
N ASP A 258 -9.26 25.36 16.70
CA ASP A 258 -8.64 26.43 15.91
C ASP A 258 -7.14 26.17 15.67
N GLU A 259 -6.52 25.44 16.61
CA GLU A 259 -5.13 24.98 16.54
C GLU A 259 -5.02 23.44 16.59
N ASP A 260 -3.90 22.97 16.05
CA ASP A 260 -3.36 21.63 16.22
C ASP A 260 -2.25 21.68 17.28
N HIS A 261 -2.20 20.68 18.17
CA HIS A 261 -1.24 20.56 19.26
C HIS A 261 -0.47 19.22 19.25
N PHE A 262 -0.67 18.35 18.26
CA PHE A 262 -0.11 16.99 18.23
C PHE A 262 1.42 16.97 18.30
N ALA A 263 2.07 17.86 17.55
CA ALA A 263 3.53 17.93 17.51
C ALA A 263 4.14 18.37 18.85
N ASP A 264 3.44 19.25 19.56
CA ASP A 264 3.85 19.84 20.83
C ASP A 264 3.62 18.88 22.00
N ASP A 265 2.40 18.35 22.10
CA ASP A 265 2.00 17.46 23.19
C ASP A 265 2.75 16.13 23.19
N LEU A 266 3.01 15.54 22.02
CA LEU A 266 3.84 14.34 21.95
C LEU A 266 5.29 14.64 22.31
N SER A 267 5.78 15.84 22.03
CA SER A 267 7.12 16.27 22.43
C SER A 267 7.24 16.33 23.94
N ASP A 268 6.30 17.03 24.61
CA ASP A 268 6.28 17.11 26.07
C ASP A 268 6.01 15.76 26.73
N PHE A 269 5.07 14.96 26.22
CA PHE A 269 4.80 13.62 26.74
C PHE A 269 6.02 12.68 26.65
N VAL A 270 6.81 12.74 25.57
CA VAL A 270 8.07 11.98 25.48
C VAL A 270 9.09 12.49 26.49
N ILE A 271 9.25 13.81 26.62
CA ILE A 271 10.18 14.43 27.58
C ILE A 271 9.81 14.06 29.02
N GLU A 272 8.55 14.20 29.42
CA GLU A 272 8.03 13.81 30.74
C GLU A 272 8.35 12.35 31.07
N ASN A 273 8.11 11.42 30.14
CA ASN A 273 8.39 10.00 30.33
C ASN A 273 9.89 9.70 30.38
N VAL A 274 10.72 10.37 29.56
CA VAL A 274 12.19 10.26 29.61
C VAL A 274 12.72 10.77 30.95
N THR A 275 12.33 11.98 31.36
CA THR A 275 12.70 12.59 32.65
C THR A 275 12.26 11.73 33.82
N LYS A 276 11.06 11.11 33.76
CA LYS A 276 10.59 10.16 34.77
C LYS A 276 11.48 8.92 34.86
N ILE A 277 11.78 8.26 33.73
CA ILE A 277 12.66 7.08 33.70
C ILE A 277 14.06 7.41 34.24
N VAL A 278 14.61 8.57 33.88
CA VAL A 278 15.90 9.06 34.40
C VAL A 278 15.84 9.29 35.91
N LYS A 279 14.87 10.07 36.41
CA LYS A 279 14.72 10.37 37.85
C LYS A 279 14.50 9.10 38.67
N GLU A 280 13.67 8.18 38.21
CA GLU A 280 13.42 6.90 38.89
C GLU A 280 14.68 6.04 39.00
N GLU A 281 15.51 5.96 37.96
CA GLU A 281 16.75 5.17 38.01
C GLU A 281 17.85 5.86 38.83
N TRP A 282 17.93 7.19 38.76
CA TRP A 282 18.91 7.97 39.51
C TRP A 282 18.64 7.94 41.02
N ASN A 283 17.38 8.08 41.43
CA ASN A 283 16.95 8.11 42.83
C ASN A 283 16.99 6.75 43.54
N LYS A 284 17.33 5.64 42.85
CA LYS A 284 17.61 4.36 43.50
C LYS A 284 18.77 4.50 44.48
N LYS A 285 18.52 4.16 45.75
CA LYS A 285 19.49 4.20 46.86
C LYS A 285 20.54 3.08 46.79
N ASP A 286 20.38 2.16 45.86
CA ASP A 286 21.23 1.00 45.62
C ASP A 286 22.67 1.42 45.30
N LYS A 287 23.67 0.62 45.71
CA LYS A 287 25.10 0.82 45.39
C LYS A 287 25.45 0.45 43.93
N VAL A 288 24.53 0.70 43.00
CA VAL A 288 24.73 0.46 41.56
C VAL A 288 25.60 1.57 40.98
N GLU A 289 26.64 1.19 40.25
CA GLU A 289 27.56 2.15 39.63
C GLU A 289 26.86 3.06 38.61
N ILE A 290 27.38 4.27 38.44
CA ILE A 290 26.82 5.29 37.55
C ILE A 290 26.67 4.76 36.10
N ILE A 291 27.63 3.96 35.63
CA ILE A 291 27.61 3.33 34.30
C ILE A 291 26.42 2.36 34.15
N ASP A 292 26.14 1.55 35.18
CA ASP A 292 24.99 0.65 35.17
C ASP A 292 23.66 1.40 35.30
N LYS A 293 23.61 2.53 36.03
CA LYS A 293 22.43 3.43 36.02
C LYS A 293 22.16 3.98 34.61
N PHE A 294 23.18 4.44 33.88
CA PHE A 294 23.02 4.85 32.47
C PHE A 294 22.58 3.70 31.55
N LYS A 295 23.16 2.52 31.71
CA LYS A 295 22.80 1.30 30.96
C LYS A 295 21.36 0.83 31.25
N ASN A 296 20.87 0.99 32.47
CA ASN A 296 19.48 0.74 32.84
C ASN A 296 18.54 1.78 32.23
N ILE A 297 18.86 3.08 32.33
CA ILE A 297 18.11 4.16 31.65
C ILE A 297 17.98 3.85 30.16
N PHE A 298 19.09 3.58 29.47
CA PHE A 298 19.09 3.27 28.04
C PHE A 298 18.21 2.07 27.70
N ASN A 299 18.30 0.97 28.46
CA ASN A 299 17.45 -0.20 28.24
C ASN A 299 15.97 0.08 28.49
N ARG A 300 15.63 0.85 29.53
CA ARG A 300 14.24 1.23 29.85
C ARG A 300 13.64 2.16 28.78
N LEU A 301 14.41 3.13 28.28
CA LEU A 301 14.02 4.01 27.17
C LEU A 301 13.81 3.22 25.86
N LYS A 302 14.77 2.36 25.51
CA LYS A 302 14.67 1.44 24.35
C LYS A 302 13.40 0.58 24.42
N ASP A 303 13.12 -0.01 25.59
CA ASP A 303 11.91 -0.81 25.81
C ASP A 303 10.62 0.01 25.73
N TYR A 304 10.60 1.25 26.25
CA TYR A 304 9.46 2.18 26.14
C TYR A 304 9.08 2.45 24.68
N PHE A 305 10.06 2.83 23.84
CA PHE A 305 9.81 3.12 22.41
C PHE A 305 9.40 1.86 21.61
N PHE A 306 9.90 0.67 21.96
CA PHE A 306 9.47 -0.57 21.29
C PHE A 306 8.10 -1.10 21.74
N LYS A 307 7.62 -0.75 22.94
CA LYS A 307 6.34 -1.23 23.50
C LYS A 307 5.15 -0.28 23.23
N PHE A 308 5.34 0.76 22.44
CA PHE A 308 4.31 1.75 22.11
C PHE A 308 3.09 1.11 21.45
N ASN A 309 1.88 1.32 22.00
CA ASN A 309 0.67 0.62 21.54
C ASN A 309 -0.03 1.38 20.40
N TYR A 310 0.49 1.23 19.19
CA TYR A 310 -0.05 1.83 17.96
C TYR A 310 -1.53 1.50 17.67
N LEU A 311 -2.13 0.47 18.30
CA LEU A 311 -3.56 0.20 18.14
C LEU A 311 -4.46 1.29 18.76
N LYS A 312 -3.96 2.09 19.72
CA LYS A 312 -4.74 3.17 20.34
C LYS A 312 -5.18 4.26 19.36
N ILE A 313 -4.39 4.53 18.32
CA ILE A 313 -4.61 5.64 17.38
C ILE A 313 -5.35 5.26 16.10
N VAL A 314 -5.64 3.97 15.88
CA VAL A 314 -6.11 3.43 14.60
C VAL A 314 -7.36 4.15 14.07
N ASP A 315 -8.41 4.29 14.88
CA ASP A 315 -9.68 4.91 14.46
C ASP A 315 -9.49 6.38 14.02
N ASN A 316 -8.73 7.16 14.80
CA ASN A 316 -8.53 8.59 14.55
C ASN A 316 -7.53 8.84 13.40
N LEU A 317 -6.49 8.01 13.28
CA LEU A 317 -5.58 7.99 12.13
C LEU A 317 -6.33 7.69 10.84
N PHE A 318 -7.25 6.72 10.86
CA PHE A 318 -8.07 6.39 9.70
C PHE A 318 -9.01 7.54 9.29
N ARG A 319 -9.70 8.17 10.26
CA ARG A 319 -10.53 9.37 10.01
C ARG A 319 -9.73 10.53 9.43
N TYR A 320 -8.51 10.76 9.93
CA TYR A 320 -7.60 11.75 9.35
C TYR A 320 -7.25 11.42 7.89
N VAL A 321 -6.78 10.20 7.61
CA VAL A 321 -6.39 9.77 6.25
C VAL A 321 -7.57 9.81 5.28
N GLN A 322 -8.79 9.44 5.72
CA GLN A 322 -10.01 9.57 4.93
C GLN A 322 -10.30 11.03 4.56
N SER A 323 -10.15 11.94 5.52
CA SER A 323 -10.37 13.39 5.31
C SER A 323 -9.31 13.99 4.38
N GLU A 324 -8.05 13.64 4.57
CA GLU A 324 -6.93 14.09 3.73
C GLU A 324 -7.05 13.58 2.30
N LEU A 325 -7.40 12.31 2.10
CA LEU A 325 -7.67 11.75 0.78
C LEU A 325 -8.88 12.41 0.12
N TYR A 326 -9.97 12.65 0.86
CA TYR A 326 -11.17 13.28 0.33
C TYR A 326 -10.90 14.72 -0.14
N PHE A 327 -10.35 15.58 0.72
CA PHE A 327 -10.12 16.98 0.37
C PHE A 327 -8.98 17.20 -0.63
N SER A 328 -7.94 16.35 -0.62
CA SER A 328 -6.90 16.41 -1.65
C SER A 328 -7.43 16.05 -3.04
N MET A 329 -8.28 15.02 -3.16
CA MET A 329 -8.95 14.72 -4.43
C MET A 329 -9.96 15.81 -4.81
N TYR A 330 -10.68 16.40 -3.86
CA TYR A 330 -11.55 17.55 -4.11
C TYR A 330 -10.78 18.74 -4.70
N TYR A 331 -9.63 19.10 -4.12
CA TYR A 331 -8.76 20.16 -4.63
C TYR A 331 -8.15 19.82 -5.99
N VAL A 332 -7.81 18.56 -6.28
CA VAL A 332 -7.32 18.16 -7.61
C VAL A 332 -8.43 18.25 -8.67
N VAL A 333 -9.66 17.88 -8.34
CA VAL A 333 -10.80 17.89 -9.28
C VAL A 333 -11.25 19.32 -9.60
N ASN A 334 -11.47 20.16 -8.58
CA ASN A 334 -11.98 21.51 -8.71
C ASN A 334 -10.81 22.50 -8.93
N GLU A 335 -10.52 22.81 -10.19
CA GLU A 335 -9.35 23.59 -10.58
C GLU A 335 -9.47 25.09 -10.29
N ASP A 336 -10.70 25.59 -10.17
CA ASP A 336 -11.01 26.99 -9.85
C ASP A 336 -10.49 27.40 -8.46
N LEU A 337 -10.24 26.42 -7.57
CA LEU A 337 -9.51 26.61 -6.33
C LEU A 337 -8.03 26.81 -6.66
N THR A 338 -7.53 28.04 -6.61
CA THR A 338 -6.14 28.36 -6.96
C THR A 338 -5.15 28.12 -5.82
N ASP A 339 -5.64 28.09 -4.57
CA ASP A 339 -4.85 27.85 -3.36
C ASP A 339 -5.60 26.92 -2.37
N PRO A 340 -4.92 26.03 -1.61
CA PRO A 340 -5.57 25.16 -0.63
C PRO A 340 -6.37 25.87 0.47
N SER A 341 -5.98 27.09 0.87
CA SER A 341 -6.67 27.90 1.89
C SER A 341 -8.14 28.14 1.54
N GLN A 342 -8.43 28.40 0.26
CA GLN A 342 -9.78 28.61 -0.27
C GLN A 342 -10.70 27.40 -0.04
N LEU A 343 -10.16 26.20 0.17
CA LEU A 343 -10.90 25.02 0.57
C LEU A 343 -10.91 24.85 2.10
N LEU A 344 -9.81 25.13 2.79
CA LEU A 344 -9.68 24.99 4.24
C LEU A 344 -10.69 25.82 5.04
N ASP A 345 -11.02 27.02 4.56
CA ASP A 345 -11.92 27.95 5.28
C ASP A 345 -13.41 27.66 5.07
N GLN A 346 -13.76 26.74 4.16
CA GLN A 346 -15.15 26.36 3.89
C GLN A 346 -15.72 25.50 5.03
N LYS A 347 -17.03 25.61 5.28
CA LYS A 347 -17.72 24.77 6.28
C LYS A 347 -17.79 23.33 5.81
N ILE A 348 -17.40 22.39 6.67
CA ILE A 348 -17.39 20.96 6.33
C ILE A 348 -18.81 20.37 6.19
N GLU A 349 -19.83 21.02 6.76
CA GLU A 349 -21.24 20.61 6.66
C GLU A 349 -21.92 21.01 5.34
N ASP A 350 -21.24 21.73 4.45
CA ASP A 350 -21.75 22.05 3.12
C ASP A 350 -22.26 20.80 2.39
N LYS A 351 -23.42 20.91 1.72
CA LYS A 351 -24.08 19.80 1.00
C LYS A 351 -23.13 19.02 0.07
N LYS A 352 -22.11 19.68 -0.49
CA LYS A 352 -21.09 19.09 -1.37
C LYS A 352 -20.11 18.13 -0.66
N PHE A 353 -19.92 18.25 0.65
CA PHE A 353 -19.06 17.40 1.47
C PHE A 353 -19.82 16.33 2.26
N LYS A 354 -21.14 16.24 2.07
CA LYS A 354 -22.06 15.35 2.80
C LYS A 354 -21.62 13.88 2.84
N ALA A 355 -20.91 13.39 1.84
CA ALA A 355 -20.34 12.04 1.85
C ALA A 355 -19.37 11.82 3.02
N LEU A 356 -18.38 12.71 3.19
CA LEU A 356 -17.39 12.62 4.27
C LEU A 356 -18.05 12.80 5.66
N VAL A 357 -18.95 13.76 5.80
CA VAL A 357 -19.68 14.02 7.06
C VAL A 357 -20.48 12.80 7.52
N ASN A 358 -21.02 12.01 6.57
CA ASN A 358 -21.72 10.76 6.87
C ASN A 358 -20.80 9.52 6.90
N ASN A 359 -19.48 9.72 7.11
CA ASN A 359 -18.46 8.67 7.20
C ASN A 359 -18.31 7.79 5.94
N LYS A 360 -18.62 8.33 4.75
CA LYS A 360 -18.54 7.61 3.46
C LYS A 360 -17.33 8.01 2.63
N LEU A 361 -16.93 7.15 1.71
CA LEU A 361 -16.12 7.54 0.56
C LEU A 361 -17.01 7.91 -0.62
N ASP A 362 -16.67 9.00 -1.30
CA ASP A 362 -17.25 9.38 -2.59
C ASP A 362 -16.39 8.77 -3.71
N PHE A 363 -16.93 7.76 -4.41
CA PHE A 363 -16.19 7.05 -5.45
C PHE A 363 -16.11 7.86 -6.75
N SER A 364 -17.05 8.78 -7.00
CA SER A 364 -16.94 9.69 -8.15
C SER A 364 -15.74 10.61 -7.95
N LEU A 365 -15.65 11.25 -6.77
CA LEU A 365 -14.53 12.12 -6.42
C LEU A 365 -13.18 11.39 -6.43
N LEU A 366 -13.10 10.19 -5.86
CA LEU A 366 -11.86 9.42 -5.84
C LEU A 366 -11.41 9.00 -7.25
N ILE A 367 -12.31 8.50 -8.10
CA ILE A 367 -11.98 8.11 -9.47
C ILE A 367 -11.57 9.35 -10.28
N ASN A 368 -12.35 10.44 -10.23
CA ASN A 368 -12.04 11.68 -10.95
C ASN A 368 -10.70 12.30 -10.50
N GLY A 369 -10.44 12.32 -9.20
CA GLY A 369 -9.17 12.81 -8.64
C GLY A 369 -7.97 11.97 -9.05
N LEU A 370 -8.03 10.64 -8.86
CA LEU A 370 -6.95 9.72 -9.26
C LEU A 370 -6.70 9.75 -10.77
N THR A 371 -7.75 9.89 -11.58
CA THR A 371 -7.64 10.08 -13.04
C THR A 371 -6.77 11.30 -13.35
N LYS A 372 -7.12 12.47 -12.81
CA LYS A 372 -6.33 13.70 -12.98
C LYS A 372 -4.90 13.53 -12.45
N VAL A 373 -4.68 13.01 -11.24
CA VAL A 373 -3.33 12.81 -10.67
C VAL A 373 -2.41 12.01 -11.61
N LEU A 374 -2.91 10.93 -12.22
CA LEU A 374 -2.16 10.11 -13.17
C LEU A 374 -2.01 10.78 -14.55
N GLU A 375 -3.00 11.55 -14.98
CA GLU A 375 -3.01 12.23 -16.28
C GLU A 375 -1.81 13.15 -16.48
N SER A 376 -1.45 14.02 -15.51
CA SER A 376 -0.35 14.98 -15.72
C SER A 376 0.40 15.45 -14.47
N LYS A 377 1.62 15.95 -14.70
CA LYS A 377 2.44 16.63 -13.67
C LYS A 377 1.67 17.79 -13.00
N LYS A 378 0.79 18.52 -13.72
CA LYS A 378 -0.03 19.62 -13.15
C LYS A 378 -0.88 19.16 -11.97
N TYR A 379 -1.58 18.03 -12.11
CA TYR A 379 -2.47 17.51 -11.07
C TYR A 379 -1.71 16.78 -9.96
N THR A 380 -0.58 16.13 -10.29
CA THR A 380 0.39 15.68 -9.29
C THR A 380 0.91 16.85 -8.43
N THR A 381 1.21 18.00 -9.04
CA THR A 381 1.61 19.23 -8.33
C THR A 381 0.50 19.70 -7.39
N ARG A 382 -0.76 19.84 -7.88
CA ARG A 382 -1.92 20.25 -7.06
C ARG A 382 -2.17 19.31 -5.87
N LEU A 383 -2.04 17.99 -6.04
CA LEU A 383 -2.13 17.02 -4.94
C LEU A 383 -1.09 17.33 -3.85
N LEU A 384 0.17 17.54 -4.24
CA LEU A 384 1.26 17.84 -3.31
C LEU A 384 1.15 19.26 -2.71
N ASP A 385 0.53 20.22 -3.41
CA ASP A 385 0.22 21.54 -2.84
C ASP A 385 -0.83 21.41 -1.74
N PHE A 386 -1.89 20.61 -1.95
CA PHE A 386 -2.86 20.35 -0.89
C PHE A 386 -2.24 19.58 0.29
N LEU A 387 -1.42 18.54 0.06
CA LEU A 387 -0.85 17.77 1.17
C LEU A 387 0.12 18.58 2.05
N PHE A 388 0.94 19.45 1.45
CA PHE A 388 2.05 20.10 2.15
C PHE A 388 1.99 21.63 2.21
N LYS A 389 1.49 22.32 1.17
CA LYS A 389 1.41 23.80 1.17
C LYS A 389 0.19 24.39 1.86
N ARG A 390 -0.81 23.57 2.20
CA ARG A 390 -1.94 23.98 3.06
C ARG A 390 -1.53 24.33 4.50
N ALA A 391 -0.31 23.95 4.90
CA ALA A 391 0.25 24.21 6.22
C ALA A 391 0.86 25.62 6.33
N ASP A 392 0.72 26.23 7.50
CA ASP A 392 1.31 27.52 7.83
C ASP A 392 2.85 27.46 7.79
N LYS A 393 3.45 28.20 6.85
CA LYS A 393 4.90 28.24 6.62
C LYS A 393 5.70 28.62 7.88
N SER A 394 5.13 29.42 8.78
CA SER A 394 5.78 29.85 10.02
C SER A 394 5.94 28.73 11.05
N LYS A 395 5.10 27.69 10.98
CA LYS A 395 5.16 26.48 11.82
C LYS A 395 5.98 25.34 11.22
N ILE A 396 6.36 25.46 9.95
CA ILE A 396 7.13 24.46 9.22
C ILE A 396 8.62 24.64 9.52
N TYR A 397 9.18 25.81 9.26
CA TYR A 397 10.63 26.03 9.37
C TYR A 397 11.01 26.63 10.73
N PHE A 398 11.80 25.88 11.51
CA PHE A 398 12.33 26.33 12.80
C PHE A 398 13.67 25.65 13.10
N ASP A 399 14.39 26.15 14.09
CA ASP A 399 15.71 25.68 14.49
C ASP A 399 15.93 25.81 16.00
N HIS A 400 17.18 25.69 16.45
CA HIS A 400 17.56 25.81 17.86
C HIS A 400 17.58 27.26 18.40
N HIS A 401 17.56 28.28 17.54
CA HIS A 401 17.46 29.68 17.94
C HIS A 401 16.00 30.14 18.11
N LYS A 402 15.10 29.68 17.22
CA LYS A 402 13.70 30.11 17.19
C LYS A 402 12.76 28.93 17.02
N ILE A 403 12.36 28.34 18.14
CA ILE A 403 11.30 27.32 18.23
C ILE A 403 9.96 28.06 18.45
N PRO A 404 8.96 27.97 17.54
CA PRO A 404 7.63 28.53 17.77
C PRO A 404 6.93 27.87 18.98
N GLU A 405 6.03 28.60 19.65
CA GLU A 405 5.29 28.10 20.81
C GLU A 405 4.43 26.89 20.45
N ASN A 406 3.62 27.02 19.39
CA ASN A 406 2.86 25.96 18.73
C ASN A 406 3.50 25.63 17.36
N VAL A 407 3.75 24.34 17.07
CA VAL A 407 4.25 23.86 15.76
C VAL A 407 3.31 22.85 15.08
N GLY A 408 2.04 22.78 15.48
CA GLY A 408 0.99 22.01 14.81
C GLY A 408 0.52 22.67 13.51
N THR A 409 0.64 21.93 12.40
CA THR A 409 0.47 22.39 11.01
C THR A 409 -0.81 21.91 10.33
N SER A 410 -1.63 21.14 11.04
CA SER A 410 -2.82 20.45 10.48
C SER A 410 -2.48 19.36 9.45
N SER A 411 -1.21 18.94 9.32
CA SER A 411 -0.71 18.01 8.31
C SER A 411 0.20 16.96 8.95
N LEU A 412 -0.38 15.80 9.27
CA LEU A 412 0.21 14.78 10.14
C LEU A 412 1.64 14.35 9.76
N ILE A 413 2.01 14.40 8.48
CA ILE A 413 3.36 14.11 8.00
C ILE A 413 4.36 15.19 8.46
N LEU A 414 4.00 16.47 8.34
CA LEU A 414 4.79 17.59 8.84
C LEU A 414 4.79 17.61 10.38
N ASP A 415 3.66 17.30 11.02
CA ASP A 415 3.53 17.29 12.48
C ASP A 415 4.36 16.17 13.14
N LEU A 416 4.49 15.01 12.49
CA LEU A 416 5.41 13.95 12.90
C LEU A 416 6.88 14.37 12.78
N ILE A 417 7.24 15.17 11.78
CA ILE A 417 8.61 15.71 11.63
C ILE A 417 8.84 16.80 12.70
N ASN A 418 7.87 17.68 12.91
CA ASN A 418 7.90 18.76 13.90
C ASN A 418 8.02 18.21 15.33
N PHE A 419 7.26 17.17 15.66
CA PHE A 419 7.38 16.42 16.91
C PHE A 419 8.82 15.96 17.16
N VAL A 420 9.44 15.24 16.22
CA VAL A 420 10.80 14.70 16.41
C VAL A 420 11.82 15.82 16.54
N GLN A 421 11.75 16.85 15.69
CA GLN A 421 12.66 18.00 15.75
C GLN A 421 12.51 18.76 17.06
N LYS A 422 11.30 19.17 17.45
CA LYS A 422 11.04 19.94 18.69
C LYS A 422 11.43 19.14 19.94
N THR A 423 11.28 17.81 19.92
CA THR A 423 11.74 16.94 21.01
C THR A 423 13.25 16.93 21.16
N ILE A 424 14.00 16.83 20.06
CA ILE A 424 15.48 16.88 20.09
C ILE A 424 15.95 18.26 20.58
N LEU A 425 15.34 19.34 20.08
CA LEU A 425 15.70 20.70 20.46
C LEU A 425 15.39 21.03 21.93
N LYS A 426 14.18 20.68 22.42
CA LYS A 426 13.85 20.76 23.85
C LYS A 426 14.80 19.91 24.70
N THR A 427 15.21 18.73 24.22
CA THR A 427 16.17 17.86 24.93
C THR A 427 17.55 18.51 25.05
N ASN A 428 18.05 19.16 24.00
CA ASN A 428 19.31 19.93 24.10
C ASN A 428 19.19 21.06 25.11
N LYS A 429 18.10 21.84 25.07
CA LYS A 429 17.87 22.89 26.08
C LYS A 429 17.92 22.31 27.50
N LEU A 430 17.22 21.20 27.77
CA LEU A 430 17.23 20.56 29.08
C LEU A 430 18.62 20.04 29.50
N ILE A 431 19.46 19.58 28.56
CA ILE A 431 20.86 19.23 28.84
C ILE A 431 21.65 20.49 29.21
N ARG A 432 21.50 21.58 28.47
CA ARG A 432 22.16 22.85 28.74
C ARG A 432 21.75 23.45 30.09
N ASP A 433 20.44 23.61 30.33
CA ASP A 433 19.88 24.13 31.57
C ASP A 433 20.37 23.31 32.80
N ALA A 434 20.50 21.98 32.65
CA ALA A 434 21.01 21.10 33.70
C ALA A 434 22.53 21.21 33.92
N ILE A 435 23.32 21.48 32.88
CA ILE A 435 24.77 21.71 33.01
C ILE A 435 25.04 23.07 33.63
N GLU A 436 24.34 24.13 33.18
CA GLU A 436 24.45 25.47 33.76
C GLU A 436 24.09 25.43 35.26
N GLY A 437 23.02 24.73 35.65
CA GLY A 437 22.68 24.51 37.08
C GLY A 437 23.69 23.66 37.87
N LEU A 438 24.49 22.80 37.21
CA LEU A 438 25.58 22.05 37.85
C LEU A 438 26.85 22.91 38.00
N GLU A 439 27.14 23.78 37.04
CA GLU A 439 28.23 24.77 37.12
C GLU A 439 27.98 25.73 38.28
N ASP A 440 26.76 26.28 38.34
CA ASP A 440 26.24 27.14 39.42
C ASP A 440 26.38 26.49 40.80
N TYR A 441 26.05 25.19 40.90
CA TYR A 441 26.23 24.41 42.13
C TYR A 441 27.70 24.16 42.48
N ILE A 442 28.55 23.85 41.50
CA ILE A 442 29.98 23.59 41.71
C ILE A 442 30.70 24.85 42.16
N GLU A 443 30.41 26.01 41.57
CA GLU A 443 30.98 27.30 41.97
C GLU A 443 30.62 27.62 43.43
N LYS A 444 29.33 27.52 43.78
CA LYS A 444 28.82 27.82 45.13
C LYS A 444 29.30 26.86 46.22
N ASN A 445 29.68 25.63 45.86
CA ASN A 445 30.08 24.58 46.80
C ASN A 445 31.55 24.10 46.62
N MET A 446 32.37 24.85 45.85
CA MET A 446 33.68 24.36 45.36
C MET A 446 34.62 23.90 46.49
N TYR A 447 34.63 24.62 47.62
CA TYR A 447 35.45 24.28 48.80
C TYR A 447 35.06 22.94 49.42
N GLU A 448 33.75 22.68 49.60
CA GLU A 448 33.26 21.43 50.18
C GLU A 448 33.49 20.26 49.23
N LEU A 449 33.28 20.46 47.93
CA LEU A 449 33.53 19.49 46.88
C LEU A 449 35.03 19.14 46.78
N ARG A 450 35.92 20.14 46.75
CA ARG A 450 37.39 19.94 46.77
C ARG A 450 37.81 19.15 48.01
N ASN A 451 37.30 19.49 49.19
CA ASN A 451 37.62 18.77 50.42
C ASN A 451 37.11 17.32 50.37
N LYS A 452 35.86 17.07 49.94
CA LYS A 452 35.32 15.70 49.78
C LYS A 452 36.15 14.86 48.81
N ILE A 453 36.55 15.43 47.66
CA ILE A 453 37.40 14.75 46.68
C ILE A 453 38.79 14.49 47.26
N THR A 454 39.40 15.47 47.93
CA THR A 454 40.71 15.35 48.58
C THR A 454 40.72 14.26 49.66
N THR A 455 39.71 14.24 50.54
CA THR A 455 39.56 13.19 51.56
C THR A 455 39.30 11.82 50.94
N TYR A 456 38.50 11.73 49.87
CA TYR A 456 38.26 10.47 49.17
C TYR A 456 39.52 9.93 48.49
N ILE A 457 40.23 10.76 47.73
CA ILE A 457 41.50 10.40 47.07
C ILE A 457 42.52 10.00 48.12
N ARG A 458 42.69 10.78 49.20
CA ARG A 458 43.58 10.43 50.32
C ARG A 458 43.21 9.07 50.93
N SER A 459 41.95 8.86 51.28
CA SER A 459 41.47 7.61 51.88
C SER A 459 41.66 6.40 50.94
N PHE A 460 41.43 6.58 49.63
CA PHE A 460 41.68 5.54 48.62
C PHE A 460 43.18 5.24 48.47
N LEU A 461 44.01 6.27 48.44
CA LEU A 461 45.47 6.16 48.35
C LEU A 461 46.03 5.47 49.60
N ASP A 462 45.76 5.99 50.79
CA ASP A 462 46.17 5.45 52.09
C ASP A 462 45.75 3.97 52.23
N LYS A 463 44.48 3.64 51.90
CA LYS A 463 43.93 2.27 52.00
C LYS A 463 44.54 1.27 51.01
N ASN A 464 45.12 1.73 49.90
CA ASN A 464 45.66 0.86 48.88
C ASN A 464 47.19 0.81 48.90
N VAL A 465 47.89 1.95 48.90
CA VAL A 465 49.36 2.00 48.78
C VAL A 465 50.08 1.63 50.08
N SER A 466 49.43 1.73 51.26
CA SER A 466 49.95 1.09 52.49
C SER A 466 50.13 -0.44 52.35
N LYS A 467 49.46 -1.08 51.37
CA LYS A 467 49.64 -2.51 51.03
C LYS A 467 50.77 -2.75 50.02
N PHE A 468 51.52 -1.73 49.63
CA PHE A 468 52.58 -1.82 48.62
C PHE A 468 53.97 -1.91 49.28
N SER A 469 54.25 -1.09 50.30
CA SER A 469 55.43 -1.24 51.16
C SER A 469 55.32 -0.36 52.41
N ASN A 470 55.89 -0.83 53.53
CA ASN A 470 56.04 -0.03 54.75
C ASN A 470 57.03 1.15 54.58
N SER A 471 57.89 1.12 53.56
CA SER A 471 58.90 2.15 53.25
C SER A 471 58.38 3.26 52.30
N VAL A 472 57.13 3.13 51.83
CA VAL A 472 56.46 4.11 50.97
C VAL A 472 55.54 4.95 51.84
N HIS A 473 55.86 6.23 51.96
CA HIS A 473 55.07 7.19 52.73
C HIS A 473 54.50 8.24 51.79
N PHE A 474 53.19 8.50 51.87
CA PHE A 474 52.62 9.56 51.04
C PHE A 474 53.21 10.91 51.38
N GLY A 475 53.54 11.66 50.34
CA GLY A 475 53.65 13.10 50.44
C GLY A 475 52.28 13.71 50.66
N TYR A 476 52.28 14.94 51.13
CA TYR A 476 51.05 15.67 51.41
C TYR A 476 50.25 15.87 50.12
N ILE A 477 48.94 15.63 50.18
CA ILE A 477 48.03 16.23 49.19
C ILE A 477 47.92 17.70 49.57
N HIS A 478 48.71 18.54 48.90
CA HIS A 478 48.71 19.97 49.14
C HIS A 478 47.49 20.59 48.45
N ASN A 479 46.61 21.19 49.25
CA ASN A 479 45.71 22.22 48.76
C ASN A 479 46.56 23.42 48.32
N SER A 480 46.79 23.56 47.01
CA SER A 480 47.32 24.79 46.42
C SER A 480 46.38 25.97 46.69
N GLU A 481 46.96 27.18 46.73
CA GLU A 481 46.21 28.45 46.75
C GLU A 481 45.27 28.57 45.54
N ASP A 482 45.67 28.02 44.40
CA ASP A 482 44.74 27.73 43.31
C ASP A 482 43.78 26.60 43.72
N TYR A 483 42.52 26.97 43.97
CA TYR A 483 41.42 26.08 44.38
C TYR A 483 40.96 25.12 43.28
N ASN A 484 41.27 25.39 42.02
CA ASN A 484 40.91 24.54 40.88
C ASN A 484 41.74 23.24 40.83
N LYS A 485 42.91 23.27 41.48
CA LYS A 485 43.98 22.29 41.34
C LYS A 485 44.13 21.41 42.58
N LEU A 486 44.61 20.18 42.36
CA LEU A 486 45.04 19.23 43.37
C LEU A 486 46.50 18.85 43.09
N ASN A 487 47.38 19.03 44.06
CA ASN A 487 48.75 18.53 44.01
C ASN A 487 48.82 17.26 44.86
N VAL A 488 49.12 16.12 44.25
CA VAL A 488 49.31 14.84 44.94
C VAL A 488 50.76 14.42 44.81
N GLN A 489 51.47 14.36 45.94
CA GLN A 489 52.89 13.98 45.97
C GLN A 489 53.10 12.62 46.64
N ILE A 490 54.02 11.82 46.10
CA ILE A 490 54.38 10.51 46.65
C ILE A 490 55.91 10.44 46.70
N TYR A 491 56.47 10.08 47.85
CA TYR A 491 57.91 9.88 48.02
C TYR A 491 58.21 8.58 48.78
N THR A 492 59.49 8.27 48.95
CA THR A 492 59.95 7.20 49.85
C THR A 492 61.09 7.71 50.72
N TRP A 493 61.22 7.15 51.92
CA TRP A 493 62.35 7.46 52.81
C TRP A 493 63.40 6.35 52.68
N GLY A 494 64.50 6.67 51.99
CA GLY A 494 65.72 5.86 51.99
C GLY A 494 66.81 6.59 52.77
N TRP A 495 67.52 5.88 53.65
CA TRP A 495 68.66 6.49 54.35
C TRP A 495 69.78 6.86 53.35
N ILE A 496 70.20 8.13 53.43
CA ILE A 496 71.44 8.75 52.90
C ILE A 496 71.44 9.34 51.48
N THR A 497 70.90 8.74 50.40
CA THR A 497 71.04 9.37 49.03
C THR A 497 69.86 9.36 48.06
N ASN A 498 68.91 8.41 48.10
CA ASN A 498 67.92 8.28 47.02
C ASN A 498 66.53 8.81 47.38
N PHE A 499 66.30 10.10 47.16
CA PHE A 499 64.95 10.68 47.13
C PHE A 499 64.29 10.40 45.78
N TYR A 500 63.19 9.66 45.81
CA TYR A 500 62.33 9.41 44.65
C TYR A 500 61.03 10.20 44.81
N TYR A 501 60.47 10.72 43.72
CA TYR A 501 59.22 11.48 43.80
C TYR A 501 58.31 11.34 42.58
N VAL A 502 57.02 11.33 42.89
CA VAL A 502 55.90 11.51 41.97
C VAL A 502 55.23 12.84 42.31
N ASP A 503 55.11 13.74 41.33
CA ASP A 503 54.34 14.97 41.47
C ASP A 503 53.18 14.96 40.47
N ALA A 504 51.96 14.69 40.95
CA ALA A 504 50.75 14.62 40.15
C ALA A 504 49.93 15.90 40.33
N ASN A 505 49.87 16.70 39.27
CA ASN A 505 49.16 17.95 39.19
C ASN A 505 47.85 17.71 38.43
N ILE A 506 46.70 17.92 39.09
CA ILE A 506 45.37 17.63 38.51
C ILE A 506 44.48 18.86 38.65
N TYR A 507 43.98 19.42 37.55
CA TYR A 507 42.94 20.45 37.58
C TYR A 507 41.57 19.80 37.50
N ILE A 508 40.77 19.99 38.55
CA ILE A 508 39.44 19.40 38.69
C ILE A 508 38.38 20.38 38.20
N PHE A 509 38.52 21.65 38.60
CA PHE A 509 37.60 22.75 38.30
C PHE A 509 38.29 23.83 37.45
N GLY A 510 37.55 24.89 37.11
CA GLY A 510 38.06 26.01 36.32
C GLY A 510 38.27 25.68 34.83
N LYS A 511 38.64 26.69 34.04
CA LYS A 511 38.67 26.64 32.57
C LYS A 511 39.52 25.51 31.97
N ASP A 512 40.63 25.16 32.62
CA ASP A 512 41.53 24.08 32.19
C ASP A 512 41.26 22.74 32.92
N GLY A 513 40.21 22.66 33.73
CA GLY A 513 39.89 21.51 34.58
C GLY A 513 38.96 20.47 33.97
N LEU A 514 39.05 19.25 34.52
CA LEU A 514 38.36 18.06 34.01
C LEU A 514 36.83 18.21 33.95
N ILE A 515 36.20 18.74 34.99
CA ILE A 515 34.74 18.83 35.04
C ILE A 515 34.21 19.84 34.00
N THR A 516 34.85 21.01 33.89
CA THR A 516 34.50 22.02 32.89
C THR A 516 34.69 21.49 31.47
N LYS A 517 35.79 20.77 31.17
CA LYS A 517 35.98 20.18 29.83
C LYS A 517 35.00 19.04 29.51
N ILE A 518 34.50 18.32 30.51
CA ILE A 518 33.39 17.36 30.35
C ILE A 518 32.05 18.08 30.07
N PHE A 519 31.80 19.20 30.74
CA PHE A 519 30.61 20.03 30.52
C PHE A 519 30.61 20.73 29.15
N ASP A 520 31.75 21.29 28.73
CA ASP A 520 31.99 21.79 27.36
C ASP A 520 31.64 20.71 26.33
N LEU A 521 32.12 19.47 26.55
CA LEU A 521 31.85 18.34 25.66
C LEU A 521 30.36 18.01 25.59
N PHE A 522 29.64 17.93 26.72
CA PHE A 522 28.20 17.66 26.71
C PHE A 522 27.38 18.78 26.07
N LYS A 523 27.72 20.06 26.34
CA LYS A 523 27.14 21.23 25.65
C LYS A 523 27.35 21.11 24.14
N GLN A 524 28.57 20.79 23.71
CA GLN A 524 28.90 20.71 22.29
C GLN A 524 28.29 19.49 21.57
N ILE A 525 28.12 18.35 22.25
CA ILE A 525 27.32 17.22 21.76
C ILE A 525 25.88 17.68 21.49
N GLY A 526 25.29 18.40 22.44
CA GLY A 526 23.94 18.96 22.32
C GLY A 526 23.77 19.94 21.15
N ASN A 527 24.73 20.86 20.98
CA ASN A 527 24.78 21.80 19.85
C ASN A 527 24.87 21.06 18.51
N SER A 528 25.83 20.13 18.38
CA SER A 528 26.05 19.36 17.14
C SER A 528 24.83 18.55 16.73
N ILE A 529 24.15 17.93 17.68
CA ILE A 529 22.88 17.22 17.46
C ILE A 529 21.78 18.20 17.04
N SER A 530 21.70 19.39 17.65
CA SER A 530 20.65 20.38 17.40
C SER A 530 20.78 21.06 16.04
N ALA A 531 21.99 21.44 15.62
CA ALA A 531 22.26 21.96 14.29
C ALA A 531 21.96 20.89 13.23
N THR A 532 22.59 19.72 13.34
CA THR A 532 22.46 18.63 12.36
C THR A 532 20.99 18.18 12.21
N SER A 533 20.26 18.04 13.31
CA SER A 533 18.83 17.67 13.27
C SER A 533 17.97 18.79 12.68
N SER A 534 18.17 20.05 13.07
CA SER A 534 17.40 21.18 12.51
C SER A 534 17.55 21.26 11.00
N ASN A 535 18.78 21.25 10.50
CA ASN A 535 19.05 21.35 9.07
C ASN A 535 18.59 20.09 8.30
N THR A 536 18.70 18.89 8.88
CA THR A 536 18.18 17.67 8.26
C THR A 536 16.65 17.64 8.17
N PHE A 537 15.95 18.03 9.25
CA PHE A 537 14.48 18.06 9.26
C PHE A 537 13.92 19.21 8.43
N ASN A 538 14.55 20.40 8.47
CA ASN A 538 14.20 21.49 7.56
C ASN A 538 14.41 21.06 6.10
N TYR A 539 15.52 20.39 5.74
CA TYR A 539 15.72 19.88 4.37
C TYR A 539 14.58 18.94 3.92
N LEU A 540 14.17 17.99 4.77
CA LEU A 540 13.03 17.12 4.48
C LEU A 540 11.73 17.93 4.27
N LYS A 541 11.48 18.95 5.09
CA LYS A 541 10.32 19.85 4.93
C LYS A 541 10.39 20.67 3.64
N TYR A 542 11.55 21.20 3.26
CA TYR A 542 11.76 21.90 2.00
C TYR A 542 11.44 21.02 0.79
N VAL A 543 11.83 19.73 0.82
CA VAL A 543 11.50 18.74 -0.22
C VAL A 543 9.99 18.45 -0.29
N LEU A 544 9.29 18.38 0.84
CA LEU A 544 7.85 18.10 0.88
C LEU A 544 7.01 19.33 0.48
N TYR A 545 7.31 20.49 1.09
CA TYR A 545 6.65 21.76 0.84
C TYR A 545 6.94 22.32 -0.56
N ARG A 546 8.12 21.98 -1.13
CA ARG A 546 8.61 22.43 -2.44
C ARG A 546 8.70 23.96 -2.54
N ASP A 547 9.42 24.53 -1.57
CA ASP A 547 9.81 25.95 -1.58
C ASP A 547 11.02 26.17 -2.51
N SER A 548 11.21 27.40 -3.00
CA SER A 548 12.30 27.71 -3.94
C SER A 548 13.65 27.86 -3.25
N SER A 549 14.52 26.87 -3.43
CA SER A 549 15.95 26.87 -3.04
C SER A 549 16.24 27.03 -1.54
N PRO A 550 16.29 25.92 -0.77
CA PRO A 550 16.85 25.95 0.58
C PRO A 550 18.34 26.35 0.57
N VAL A 551 18.66 27.54 1.08
CA VAL A 551 20.00 27.83 1.62
C VAL A 551 20.10 27.20 3.01
N ILE A 552 20.09 25.87 3.04
CA ILE A 552 20.49 25.11 4.22
C ILE A 552 21.99 24.93 4.10
N ASP A 553 22.76 25.65 4.91
CA ASP A 553 24.19 25.43 4.93
C ASP A 553 24.50 24.16 5.74
N PHE A 554 24.77 23.06 5.03
CA PHE A 554 25.22 21.84 5.69
C PHE A 554 26.62 21.98 6.27
N LYS A 555 27.45 22.92 5.76
CA LYS A 555 28.79 23.23 6.27
C LYS A 555 28.76 23.49 7.77
N ASP A 556 27.78 24.27 8.24
CA ASP A 556 27.65 24.65 9.66
C ASP A 556 27.43 23.43 10.56
N ASN A 557 26.69 22.41 10.09
CA ASN A 557 26.56 21.14 10.83
C ASN A 557 27.90 20.42 10.97
N PHE A 558 28.69 20.40 9.89
CA PHE A 558 30.01 19.76 9.89
C PHE A 558 31.07 20.61 10.61
N GLU A 559 30.88 21.92 10.73
CA GLU A 559 31.63 22.78 11.65
C GLU A 559 31.26 22.52 13.11
N GLU A 560 29.98 22.33 13.47
CA GLU A 560 29.61 21.92 14.82
C GLU A 560 30.16 20.53 15.18
N ILE A 561 30.18 19.59 14.23
CA ILE A 561 30.82 18.28 14.39
C ILE A 561 32.36 18.42 14.49
N ALA A 562 32.98 19.32 13.73
CA ALA A 562 34.42 19.59 13.85
C ALA A 562 34.77 20.25 15.19
N LYS A 563 33.95 21.18 15.68
CA LYS A 563 34.03 21.76 17.03
C LYS A 563 33.87 20.68 18.11
N LEU A 564 32.94 19.73 17.94
CA LEU A 564 32.79 18.59 18.84
C LEU A 564 34.04 17.70 18.88
N ILE A 565 34.61 17.37 17.71
CA ILE A 565 35.86 16.62 17.64
C ILE A 565 37.01 17.41 18.28
N ASN A 566 37.07 18.74 18.12
CA ASN A 566 38.07 19.59 18.76
C ASN A 566 37.91 19.66 20.29
N VAL A 567 36.70 19.88 20.81
CA VAL A 567 36.44 19.89 22.27
C VAL A 567 36.76 18.53 22.89
N GLY A 568 36.46 17.43 22.17
CA GLY A 568 36.93 16.11 22.53
C GLY A 568 38.47 15.98 22.52
N ASN A 569 39.14 16.49 21.48
CA ASN A 569 40.60 16.51 21.41
C ASN A 569 41.21 17.30 22.57
N GLU A 570 40.68 18.47 22.91
CA GLU A 570 41.12 19.28 24.05
C GLU A 570 40.97 18.53 25.37
N LEU A 571 39.81 17.92 25.65
CA LEU A 571 39.59 17.14 26.87
C LEU A 571 40.65 16.03 27.04
N PHE A 572 41.06 15.36 25.96
CA PHE A 572 42.03 14.27 26.06
C PHE A 572 43.50 14.74 25.97
N SER A 573 43.81 15.82 25.24
CA SER A 573 45.16 16.31 25.00
C SER A 573 45.64 17.39 25.99
N ASN A 574 44.76 18.00 26.77
CA ASN A 574 45.09 19.11 27.68
C ASN A 574 46.15 18.71 28.72
N GLN A 575 47.38 19.19 28.49
CA GLN A 575 48.55 18.91 29.31
C GLN A 575 48.54 19.64 30.67
N LYS A 576 47.68 20.65 30.86
CA LYS A 576 47.49 21.29 32.17
C LYS A 576 46.58 20.46 33.06
N MET A 577 45.47 19.95 32.49
CA MET A 577 44.41 19.24 33.22
C MET A 577 44.96 18.07 34.04
N LEU A 578 45.93 17.35 33.49
CA LEU A 578 46.71 16.34 34.18
C LEU A 578 48.18 16.43 33.74
N ASN A 579 49.08 16.57 34.71
CA ASN A 579 50.53 16.46 34.51
C ASN A 579 51.13 15.66 35.68
N ILE A 580 51.49 14.40 35.44
CA ILE A 580 52.19 13.53 36.40
C ILE A 580 53.66 13.42 35.98
N ASP A 581 54.54 13.91 36.84
CA ASP A 581 55.99 13.84 36.67
C ASP A 581 56.58 12.72 37.55
N LEU A 582 57.26 11.75 36.94
CA LEU A 582 57.87 10.60 37.62
C LEU A 582 59.40 10.70 37.58
N ARG A 583 60.05 10.89 38.73
CA ARG A 583 61.51 11.13 38.83
C ARG A 583 62.26 10.29 39.87
N ILE A 584 63.48 9.91 39.51
CA ILE A 584 64.51 9.38 40.40
C ILE A 584 65.48 10.53 40.67
N THR A 585 65.47 11.05 41.91
CA THR A 585 66.22 12.25 42.33
C THR A 585 65.91 13.51 41.49
N PHE A 586 66.53 14.63 41.85
CA PHE A 586 66.45 15.89 41.11
C PHE A 586 67.08 15.82 39.70
N LEU A 587 67.79 14.73 39.36
CA LEU A 587 68.57 14.60 38.13
C LEU A 587 67.89 13.81 36.99
N LYS A 588 66.92 12.92 37.25
CA LYS A 588 66.40 12.01 36.21
C LYS A 588 64.87 11.89 36.22
N GLN A 589 64.24 12.44 35.18
CA GLN A 589 62.85 12.14 34.79
C GLN A 589 62.79 10.79 34.05
N ILE A 590 61.72 10.01 34.27
CA ILE A 590 61.55 8.64 33.72
C ILE A 590 60.30 8.53 32.86
N ALA A 591 59.21 9.19 33.24
CA ALA A 591 58.01 9.32 32.43
C ALA A 591 57.29 10.62 32.80
N ASN A 592 56.55 11.17 31.84
CA ASN A 592 55.85 12.45 31.96
C ASN A 592 54.46 12.33 31.34
N ILE A 593 53.46 12.06 32.19
CA ILE A 593 52.11 11.68 31.79
C ILE A 593 51.26 12.94 31.71
N LYS A 594 51.02 13.42 30.48
CA LYS A 594 50.30 14.67 30.22
C LYS A 594 48.95 14.43 29.53
N GLY A 595 47.88 14.98 30.10
CA GLY A 595 46.51 14.76 29.64
C GLY A 595 46.08 13.29 29.71
N ILE A 596 44.91 12.98 29.14
CA ILE A 596 44.40 11.60 29.05
C ILE A 596 45.14 10.84 27.94
N TYR A 597 45.61 11.49 26.87
CA TYR A 597 46.48 10.85 25.89
C TYR A 597 47.78 10.33 26.50
N GLY A 598 48.37 11.04 27.48
CA GLY A 598 49.48 10.51 28.27
C GLY A 598 49.12 9.22 29.02
N ILE A 599 47.92 9.13 29.61
CA ILE A 599 47.42 7.90 30.25
C ILE A 599 47.29 6.78 29.20
N ILE A 600 46.66 7.05 28.06
CA ILE A 600 46.46 6.05 27.00
C ILE A 600 47.80 5.55 26.42
N ASN A 601 48.85 6.39 26.45
CA ASN A 601 50.21 6.03 26.04
C ASN A 601 51.00 5.19 27.06
N LEU A 602 50.51 4.98 28.29
CA LEU A 602 51.20 4.20 29.34
C LEU A 602 51.74 2.81 28.91
N PRO A 603 51.13 2.05 27.98
CA PRO A 603 51.73 0.81 27.49
C PRO A 603 53.10 0.99 26.83
N ASN A 604 53.34 2.12 26.18
CA ASN A 604 54.63 2.44 25.57
C ASN A 604 55.68 2.86 26.61
N GLU A 605 55.24 3.37 27.77
CA GLU A 605 56.09 3.71 28.93
C GLU A 605 56.32 2.51 29.87
N LEU A 606 55.77 1.34 29.57
CA LEU A 606 55.69 0.21 30.50
C LEU A 606 57.08 -0.28 30.97
N ASP A 607 58.09 -0.26 30.10
CA ASP A 607 59.44 -0.68 30.47
C ASP A 607 60.15 0.38 31.34
N SER A 608 59.95 1.68 31.06
CA SER A 608 60.36 2.78 31.94
C SER A 608 59.74 2.65 33.34
N LEU A 609 58.46 2.27 33.42
CA LEU A 609 57.71 2.04 34.65
C LEU A 609 58.15 0.76 35.38
N LYS A 610 58.51 -0.30 34.64
CA LYS A 610 59.09 -1.53 35.20
C LYS A 610 60.43 -1.27 35.86
N ASP A 611 61.32 -0.52 35.20
CA ASP A 611 62.63 -0.20 35.74
C ASP A 611 62.52 0.73 36.94
N LEU A 612 61.61 1.71 36.91
CA LEU A 612 61.22 2.50 38.08
C LEU A 612 60.80 1.61 39.27
N LEU A 613 59.91 0.63 39.06
CA LEU A 613 59.49 -0.31 40.11
C LEU A 613 60.63 -1.19 40.63
N LYS A 614 61.55 -1.66 39.76
CA LYS A 614 62.76 -2.39 40.18
C LYS A 614 63.64 -1.51 41.07
N THR A 615 63.87 -0.26 40.68
CA THR A 615 64.66 0.72 41.45
C THR A 615 64.03 1.03 42.82
N PHE A 616 62.69 1.02 42.92
CA PHE A 616 61.97 1.11 44.21
C PHE A 616 61.99 -0.17 45.06
N GLY A 617 62.53 -1.29 44.56
CA GLY A 617 62.41 -2.62 45.20
C GLY A 617 61.01 -3.24 45.08
N LEU A 618 60.11 -2.64 44.30
CA LEU A 618 58.71 -3.04 44.12
C LEU A 618 58.54 -4.03 42.95
N SER A 619 59.53 -4.88 42.67
CA SER A 619 59.52 -5.83 41.56
C SER A 619 58.32 -6.79 41.58
N SER A 620 57.78 -7.12 42.76
CA SER A 620 56.56 -7.92 42.95
C SER A 620 55.27 -7.22 42.47
N PHE A 621 55.32 -5.92 42.17
CA PHE A 621 54.19 -5.12 41.66
C PHE A 621 54.23 -4.94 40.14
N ILE A 622 55.32 -5.32 39.46
CA ILE A 622 55.44 -5.25 37.99
C ILE A 622 54.22 -5.88 37.32
N LYS A 623 53.87 -7.12 37.72
CA LYS A 623 52.72 -7.83 37.15
C LYS A 623 51.39 -7.10 37.34
N LYS A 624 51.19 -6.39 38.46
CA LYS A 624 49.98 -5.59 38.71
C LYS A 624 49.91 -4.35 37.81
N VAL A 625 51.05 -3.76 37.46
CA VAL A 625 51.11 -2.66 36.49
C VAL A 625 50.96 -3.17 35.07
N GLU A 626 51.53 -4.32 34.72
CA GLU A 626 51.26 -4.99 33.43
C GLU A 626 49.77 -5.31 33.26
N ASP A 627 49.14 -5.97 34.25
CA ASP A 627 47.70 -6.28 34.24
C ASP A 627 46.83 -5.01 34.23
N GLY A 628 47.26 -3.93 34.91
CA GLY A 628 46.55 -2.65 34.96
C GLY A 628 46.69 -1.77 33.70
N VAL A 629 47.78 -1.92 32.94
CA VAL A 629 48.05 -1.19 31.69
C VAL A 629 47.57 -1.95 30.45
N LYS A 630 47.40 -3.28 30.54
CA LYS A 630 46.82 -4.13 29.49
C LYS A 630 45.48 -3.64 28.89
N PRO A 631 44.52 -3.07 29.64
CA PRO A 631 43.31 -2.48 29.05
C PRO A 631 43.59 -1.28 28.14
N LEU A 632 44.67 -0.53 28.40
CA LEU A 632 45.11 0.60 27.59
C LEU A 632 45.83 0.12 26.32
N GLN A 633 46.63 -0.94 26.42
CA GLN A 633 47.21 -1.60 25.24
C GLN A 633 46.12 -2.07 24.27
N ASN A 634 45.04 -2.68 24.78
CA ASN A 634 43.88 -3.06 23.96
C ASN A 634 43.25 -1.85 23.23
N ILE A 635 43.31 -0.63 23.78
CA ILE A 635 42.82 0.59 23.11
C ILE A 635 43.76 1.00 21.98
N LEU A 636 45.09 1.00 22.23
CA LEU A 636 46.08 1.28 21.20
C LEU A 636 46.01 0.28 20.04
N ASP A 637 45.84 -1.01 20.36
CA ASP A 637 45.66 -2.08 19.38
C ASP A 637 44.37 -1.88 18.57
N LEU A 638 43.25 -1.52 19.20
CA LEU A 638 42.00 -1.19 18.50
C LEU A 638 42.15 0.00 17.55
N LEU A 639 42.88 1.04 17.94
CA LEU A 639 43.16 2.19 17.05
C LEU A 639 43.97 1.76 15.82
N LYS A 640 44.89 0.79 15.95
CA LYS A 640 45.70 0.19 14.87
C LYS A 640 44.94 -0.85 14.03
N GLU A 641 44.02 -1.60 14.65
CA GLU A 641 43.08 -2.53 14.01
C GLU A 641 42.08 -1.79 13.10
N PHE A 642 41.56 -0.63 13.52
CA PHE A 642 40.68 0.17 12.65
C PHE A 642 41.44 1.07 11.66
N GLY A 643 42.65 1.51 12.02
CA GLY A 643 43.56 2.27 11.16
C GLY A 643 43.59 3.78 11.44
N PHE A 644 43.32 4.21 12.67
CA PHE A 644 43.55 5.58 13.12
C PHE A 644 45.04 5.89 13.28
N ILE A 645 45.83 4.86 13.62
CA ILE A 645 47.29 4.89 13.73
C ILE A 645 47.87 3.67 13.01
N ASN A 646 49.11 3.79 12.54
CA ASN A 646 49.89 2.71 11.95
C ASN A 646 50.78 2.02 12.98
N ASP A 647 51.28 2.75 13.99
CA ASP A 647 52.01 2.16 15.10
C ASP A 647 51.55 2.67 16.47
N THR A 648 51.54 1.78 17.46
CA THR A 648 51.12 2.10 18.82
C THR A 648 52.14 3.01 19.51
N LYS A 649 53.44 2.87 19.18
CA LYS A 649 54.52 3.68 19.76
C LYS A 649 54.48 5.15 19.36
N GLU A 650 53.99 5.46 18.15
CA GLU A 650 53.79 6.85 17.70
C GLU A 650 52.38 7.41 18.01
N PHE A 651 51.57 6.74 18.85
CA PHE A 651 50.18 7.10 19.13
C PHE A 651 49.96 8.61 19.37
N LEU A 652 50.74 9.22 20.27
CA LEU A 652 50.61 10.65 20.63
C LEU A 652 50.75 11.60 19.43
N LYS A 653 51.53 11.21 18.41
CA LYS A 653 51.78 11.99 17.20
C LYS A 653 50.76 11.62 16.10
N GLN A 654 50.64 10.34 15.78
CA GLN A 654 49.79 9.88 14.68
C GLN A 654 48.30 10.14 14.93
N PHE A 655 47.83 10.02 16.19
CA PHE A 655 46.43 10.25 16.52
C PHE A 655 46.06 11.73 16.54
N ASP A 656 46.89 12.61 17.11
CA ASP A 656 46.69 14.06 17.07
C ASP A 656 46.77 14.60 15.62
N GLU A 657 47.70 14.09 14.80
CA GLU A 657 47.78 14.41 13.37
C GLU A 657 46.53 13.95 12.59
N TYR A 658 45.99 12.76 12.90
CA TYR A 658 44.72 12.29 12.35
C TYR A 658 43.55 13.19 12.76
N VAL A 659 43.43 13.51 14.06
CA VAL A 659 42.34 14.31 14.63
C VAL A 659 42.31 15.72 14.02
N LYS A 660 43.46 16.39 13.91
CA LYS A 660 43.57 17.70 13.24
C LYS A 660 43.14 17.63 11.76
N LYS A 661 43.55 16.59 11.04
CA LYS A 661 43.18 16.41 9.62
C LYS A 661 41.69 16.16 9.43
N ILE A 662 41.01 15.38 10.27
CA ILE A 662 39.56 15.18 10.14
C ILE A 662 38.75 16.41 10.57
N ILE A 663 39.20 17.18 11.57
CA ILE A 663 38.62 18.49 11.94
C ILE A 663 38.62 19.43 10.73
N GLU A 664 39.75 19.57 10.03
CA GLU A 664 39.82 20.41 8.82
C GLU A 664 39.06 19.85 7.62
N TYR A 665 39.05 18.52 7.45
CA TYR A 665 38.50 17.87 6.26
C TYR A 665 36.97 17.89 6.23
N LEU A 666 36.29 17.74 7.38
CA LEU A 666 34.83 17.64 7.42
C LEU A 666 34.12 18.90 6.88
N PRO A 667 34.35 20.14 7.37
CA PRO A 667 33.68 21.32 6.81
C PRO A 667 33.96 21.51 5.32
N LYS A 668 35.22 21.37 4.90
CA LYS A 668 35.66 21.51 3.50
C LYS A 668 34.99 20.48 2.58
N LYS A 669 34.85 19.23 3.03
CA LYS A 669 34.22 18.14 2.25
C LYS A 669 32.74 18.43 1.96
N TYR A 670 31.99 18.81 2.98
CA TYR A 670 30.53 18.93 2.88
C TYR A 670 30.04 20.31 2.42
N GLN A 671 30.92 21.32 2.27
CA GLN A 671 30.60 22.61 1.64
C GLN A 671 29.97 22.45 0.23
N SER A 672 30.34 21.40 -0.51
CA SER A 672 29.76 21.09 -1.84
C SER A 672 28.33 20.54 -1.80
N VAL A 673 27.83 20.11 -0.64
CA VAL A 673 26.54 19.37 -0.54
C VAL A 673 25.33 20.28 -0.73
N ASN A 674 25.46 21.57 -0.43
CA ASN A 674 24.40 22.57 -0.59
C ASN A 674 23.89 22.67 -2.04
N THR A 675 24.71 22.28 -3.05
CA THR A 675 24.29 22.25 -4.46
C THR A 675 23.86 20.85 -4.95
N LEU A 676 24.27 19.78 -4.27
CA LEU A 676 23.96 18.38 -4.65
C LEU A 676 22.54 17.94 -4.23
N LEU A 677 21.89 18.66 -3.31
CA LEU A 677 20.62 18.28 -2.68
C LEU A 677 19.34 18.78 -3.39
N ASN A 678 19.39 19.20 -4.66
CA ASN A 678 18.20 19.70 -5.35
C ASN A 678 17.22 18.57 -5.76
N TYR A 679 16.39 18.12 -4.82
CA TYR A 679 15.41 17.04 -5.01
C TYR A 679 14.00 17.57 -5.30
N ASP A 680 13.64 17.75 -6.58
CA ASP A 680 12.24 17.98 -6.98
C ASP A 680 11.41 16.70 -6.81
N LEU A 681 10.62 16.64 -5.73
CA LEU A 681 9.67 15.55 -5.45
C LEU A 681 8.70 15.30 -6.63
N VAL A 682 8.27 16.35 -7.33
CA VAL A 682 7.30 16.24 -8.44
C VAL A 682 7.94 15.63 -9.68
N SER A 683 9.17 16.01 -10.04
CA SER A 683 9.89 15.38 -11.17
C SER A 683 10.33 13.95 -10.89
N ASN A 684 10.44 13.53 -9.62
CA ASN A 684 10.71 12.14 -9.26
C ASN A 684 9.44 11.26 -9.26
N LEU A 685 8.30 11.82 -8.87
CA LEU A 685 7.00 11.14 -8.98
C LEU A 685 6.46 11.12 -10.42
N TYR A 686 6.80 12.11 -11.23
CA TYR A 686 6.39 12.25 -12.63
C TYR A 686 7.60 12.59 -13.53
N PRO A 687 8.52 11.63 -13.79
CA PRO A 687 9.75 11.87 -14.55
C PRO A 687 9.49 12.14 -16.04
N LYS A 688 10.41 12.85 -16.71
CA LYS A 688 10.27 13.18 -18.14
C LYS A 688 10.33 11.97 -19.09
N ASN A 689 10.81 10.81 -18.63
CA ASN A 689 10.99 9.62 -19.46
C ASN A 689 10.91 8.36 -18.58
N SER A 690 10.14 7.35 -18.97
CA SER A 690 9.82 6.16 -18.14
C SER A 690 11.02 5.26 -17.86
N ASN A 691 12.00 5.24 -18.77
CA ASN A 691 13.25 4.49 -18.61
C ASN A 691 14.23 5.13 -17.60
N ILE A 692 14.01 6.38 -17.19
CA ILE A 692 14.94 7.10 -16.30
C ILE A 692 14.55 6.87 -14.84
N THR A 693 15.26 5.92 -14.22
CA THR A 693 15.29 5.60 -12.78
C THR A 693 13.95 5.29 -12.09
N ASP A 694 13.86 4.07 -11.56
CA ASP A 694 13.07 3.76 -10.37
C ASP A 694 13.31 4.83 -9.29
N PHE A 695 12.23 5.37 -8.70
CA PHE A 695 12.25 6.34 -7.61
C PHE A 695 13.16 5.89 -6.47
N ALA A 696 13.21 4.57 -6.21
CA ALA A 696 14.14 3.98 -5.26
C ALA A 696 15.61 4.23 -5.62
N ASN A 697 15.99 4.13 -6.89
CA ASN A 697 17.37 4.29 -7.35
C ASN A 697 17.83 5.76 -7.25
N ASP A 698 17.02 6.71 -7.72
CA ASP A 698 17.39 8.14 -7.66
C ASP A 698 17.50 8.62 -6.20
N PHE A 699 16.47 8.37 -5.39
CA PHE A 699 16.46 8.78 -3.98
C PHE A 699 17.62 8.17 -3.19
N THR A 700 17.90 6.87 -3.37
CA THR A 700 18.99 6.21 -2.62
C THR A 700 20.37 6.55 -3.14
N THR A 701 20.52 6.87 -4.42
CA THR A 701 21.77 7.42 -4.97
C THR A 701 22.03 8.80 -4.37
N LYS A 702 21.07 9.72 -4.44
CA LYS A 702 21.21 11.08 -3.87
C LYS A 702 21.41 11.06 -2.35
N LEU A 703 20.75 10.16 -1.62
CA LEU A 703 21.01 9.96 -0.18
C LEU A 703 22.43 9.44 0.08
N ALA A 704 22.96 8.55 -0.75
CA ALA A 704 24.34 8.08 -0.64
C ALA A 704 25.37 9.13 -1.08
N GLU A 705 25.02 10.03 -2.01
CA GLU A 705 25.85 11.18 -2.40
C GLU A 705 25.80 12.33 -1.39
N PHE A 706 24.68 12.52 -0.68
CA PHE A 706 24.57 13.41 0.49
C PHE A 706 25.47 12.96 1.64
N LEU A 707 25.37 11.68 2.02
CA LEU A 707 26.14 11.12 3.14
C LEU A 707 27.63 10.97 2.82
N PHE A 708 28.00 10.88 1.54
CA PHE A 708 29.39 10.74 1.08
C PHE A 708 29.59 11.51 -0.25
N PRO A 709 29.72 12.86 -0.22
CA PRO A 709 29.94 13.66 -1.43
C PRO A 709 31.28 13.33 -2.11
N LYS A 710 31.37 13.57 -3.42
CA LYS A 710 32.58 13.33 -4.21
C LYS A 710 33.55 14.50 -4.03
N THR A 711 34.65 14.29 -3.31
CA THR A 711 35.69 15.31 -3.06
C THR A 711 37.10 14.78 -3.30
N ASN A 712 37.54 13.75 -2.57
CA ASN A 712 38.74 12.98 -2.87
C ASN A 712 38.63 11.58 -2.26
N GLN A 713 38.74 10.52 -3.08
CA GLN A 713 38.68 9.15 -2.55
C GLN A 713 39.86 8.85 -1.62
N THR A 714 41.06 9.37 -1.91
CA THR A 714 42.26 9.08 -1.11
C THR A 714 42.15 9.64 0.31
N ASP A 715 41.56 10.84 0.47
CA ASP A 715 41.32 11.43 1.79
C ASP A 715 40.12 10.79 2.49
N ASP A 716 39.06 10.41 1.75
CA ASP A 716 37.92 9.66 2.31
C ASP A 716 38.35 8.29 2.89
N ASP A 717 39.10 7.51 2.11
CA ASP A 717 39.60 6.18 2.49
C ASP A 717 40.68 6.26 3.60
N LYS A 718 41.29 7.44 3.81
CA LYS A 718 42.25 7.71 4.88
C LYS A 718 41.61 8.23 6.17
N LEU A 719 40.65 9.16 6.08
CA LEU A 719 40.12 9.89 7.23
C LEU A 719 38.78 9.31 7.73
N LEU A 720 37.86 8.94 6.84
CA LEU A 720 36.53 8.47 7.23
C LEU A 720 36.50 6.95 7.48
N LEU A 721 37.32 6.18 6.75
CA LEU A 721 37.32 4.73 6.83
C LEU A 721 37.65 4.16 8.23
N PRO A 722 38.57 4.72 9.04
CA PRO A 722 38.79 4.27 10.43
C PRO A 722 37.54 4.44 11.30
N VAL A 723 36.82 5.57 11.17
CA VAL A 723 35.55 5.82 11.88
C VAL A 723 34.49 4.81 11.46
N ILE A 724 34.35 4.55 10.15
CA ILE A 724 33.35 3.61 9.64
C ILE A 724 33.65 2.19 10.11
N ARG A 725 34.92 1.75 10.11
CA ARG A 725 35.32 0.44 10.64
C ARG A 725 35.05 0.31 12.13
N LEU A 726 35.35 1.34 12.93
CA LEU A 726 35.04 1.37 14.36
C LEU A 726 33.53 1.23 14.61
N VAL A 727 32.70 2.05 13.93
CA VAL A 727 31.23 2.02 14.05
C VAL A 727 30.63 0.69 13.55
N ARG A 728 31.29 0.00 12.60
CA ARG A 728 30.90 -1.33 12.11
C ARG A 728 31.56 -2.50 12.86
N PHE A 729 32.48 -2.22 13.79
CA PHE A 729 33.32 -3.20 14.49
C PHE A 729 34.13 -4.11 13.53
N ASP A 730 34.55 -3.59 12.38
CA ASP A 730 35.29 -4.31 11.34
C ASP A 730 36.81 -4.33 11.61
N ARG A 731 37.21 -5.07 12.64
CA ARG A 731 38.63 -5.28 13.01
C ARG A 731 39.44 -5.94 11.90
N ASN A 732 38.79 -6.76 11.08
CA ASN A 732 39.41 -7.52 9.99
C ASN A 732 39.63 -6.69 8.71
N LYS A 733 39.34 -5.37 8.73
CA LYS A 733 39.51 -4.43 7.61
C LYS A 733 38.83 -4.90 6.31
N LYS A 734 37.71 -5.64 6.41
CA LYS A 734 36.91 -6.13 5.27
C LYS A 734 36.32 -5.00 4.43
N ILE A 735 36.02 -3.87 5.07
CA ILE A 735 35.68 -2.61 4.41
C ILE A 735 37.02 -1.96 3.99
N THR A 736 37.29 -1.92 2.69
CA THR A 736 38.54 -1.38 2.14
C THR A 736 38.40 0.02 1.54
N SER A 737 37.17 0.51 1.31
CA SER A 737 36.93 1.91 0.92
C SER A 737 35.56 2.45 1.37
N VAL A 738 35.45 3.77 1.45
CA VAL A 738 34.19 4.51 1.66
C VAL A 738 33.23 4.29 0.48
N SER A 739 33.76 4.13 -0.74
CA SER A 739 32.98 3.80 -1.94
C SER A 739 32.17 2.50 -1.79
N GLN A 740 32.74 1.45 -1.15
CA GLN A 740 32.00 0.22 -0.85
C GLN A 740 30.82 0.48 0.11
N ILE A 741 30.99 1.37 1.08
CA ILE A 741 29.96 1.70 2.08
C ILE A 741 28.85 2.54 1.44
N LYS A 742 29.21 3.49 0.58
CA LYS A 742 28.29 4.28 -0.25
C LYS A 742 27.43 3.36 -1.14
N GLN A 743 28.06 2.42 -1.83
CA GLN A 743 27.35 1.43 -2.66
C GLN A 743 26.46 0.50 -1.81
N ALA A 744 26.99 -0.06 -0.73
CA ALA A 744 26.22 -0.95 0.15
C ALA A 744 25.02 -0.24 0.81
N LEU A 745 25.12 1.06 1.10
CA LEU A 745 24.02 1.87 1.60
C LEU A 745 22.95 2.12 0.52
N ALA A 746 23.35 2.44 -0.71
CA ALA A 746 22.44 2.54 -1.85
C ALA A 746 21.72 1.20 -2.11
N ASP A 747 22.46 0.09 -2.22
CA ASP A 747 21.92 -1.25 -2.45
C ASP A 747 21.00 -1.74 -1.32
N TYR A 748 21.36 -1.50 -0.05
CA TYR A 748 20.52 -1.86 1.08
C TYR A 748 19.20 -1.07 1.08
N SER A 749 19.28 0.23 0.80
CA SER A 749 18.11 1.12 0.78
C SER A 749 17.20 0.80 -0.41
N LYS A 750 17.78 0.60 -1.60
CA LYS A 750 17.10 0.05 -2.78
C LYS A 750 16.42 -1.29 -2.48
N LYS A 751 17.08 -2.18 -1.74
CA LYS A 751 16.55 -3.50 -1.30
C LYS A 751 15.48 -3.39 -0.20
N ILE A 752 15.29 -2.23 0.41
CA ILE A 752 14.11 -1.91 1.23
C ILE A 752 12.98 -1.39 0.33
N ILE A 753 13.24 -0.35 -0.47
CA ILE A 753 12.19 0.35 -1.23
C ILE A 753 11.60 -0.57 -2.33
N SER A 754 12.44 -1.25 -3.13
CA SER A 754 11.99 -2.22 -4.15
C SER A 754 11.30 -3.49 -3.59
N LYS A 755 11.25 -3.66 -2.25
CA LYS A 755 10.41 -4.69 -1.62
C LYS A 755 8.96 -4.28 -1.47
N GLU A 756 8.58 -3.04 -1.75
CA GLU A 756 7.20 -2.59 -1.65
C GLU A 756 6.74 -1.99 -3.00
N SER A 757 5.63 -2.52 -3.53
CA SER A 757 5.06 -2.09 -4.82
C SER A 757 4.43 -0.69 -4.78
N LEU A 758 4.51 0.00 -3.63
CA LEU A 758 3.98 1.34 -3.40
C LEU A 758 4.88 2.45 -3.97
N PHE A 759 6.18 2.19 -4.13
CA PHE A 759 7.17 3.21 -4.54
C PHE A 759 7.40 3.28 -6.06
N LYS A 760 6.43 2.82 -6.86
CA LYS A 760 6.42 3.13 -8.30
C LYS A 760 6.17 4.63 -8.49
N ASN A 761 6.92 5.28 -9.38
CA ASN A 761 6.54 6.59 -9.87
C ASN A 761 5.15 6.54 -10.56
N LEU A 762 4.46 7.68 -10.65
CA LEU A 762 3.08 7.75 -11.12
C LEU A 762 2.94 7.34 -12.59
N ILE A 763 3.96 7.56 -13.42
CA ILE A 763 3.99 7.10 -14.81
C ILE A 763 3.99 5.57 -14.90
N ASN A 764 4.76 4.88 -14.07
CA ASN A 764 4.80 3.41 -13.98
C ASN A 764 3.52 2.79 -13.36
N ILE A 765 2.57 3.63 -12.92
CA ILE A 765 1.20 3.27 -12.54
C ILE A 765 0.24 3.63 -13.69
N ARG A 766 0.30 4.87 -14.19
CA ARG A 766 -0.45 5.41 -15.34
C ARG A 766 -0.42 4.44 -16.51
N ASP A 767 0.80 4.04 -16.92
CA ASP A 767 1.09 3.21 -18.09
C ASP A 767 1.04 1.69 -17.81
N PHE A 768 0.63 1.29 -16.60
CA PHE A 768 0.52 -0.14 -16.28
C PHE A 768 -0.65 -0.76 -17.05
N LYS A 769 -0.32 -1.61 -18.03
CA LYS A 769 -1.32 -2.38 -18.80
C LYS A 769 -2.00 -3.43 -17.93
N ILE A 770 -3.32 -3.53 -18.07
CA ILE A 770 -4.15 -4.44 -17.27
C ILE A 770 -4.26 -5.78 -17.99
N GLU A 771 -3.42 -6.72 -17.60
CA GLU A 771 -3.48 -8.12 -18.03
C GLU A 771 -4.58 -8.87 -17.27
N LEU A 772 -5.78 -8.94 -17.87
CA LEU A 772 -6.82 -9.88 -17.47
C LEU A 772 -6.61 -11.23 -18.18
N PRO A 773 -6.79 -12.39 -17.51
CA PRO A 773 -6.63 -13.69 -18.16
C PRO A 773 -7.62 -13.88 -19.32
N ASP A 774 -7.13 -14.39 -20.45
CA ASP A 774 -7.92 -14.61 -21.67
C ASP A 774 -9.21 -15.41 -21.41
N ILE A 775 -9.15 -16.43 -20.54
CA ILE A 775 -10.30 -17.21 -20.11
C ILE A 775 -11.41 -16.33 -19.51
N VAL A 776 -11.06 -15.32 -18.69
CA VAL A 776 -12.02 -14.40 -18.07
C VAL A 776 -12.61 -13.46 -19.12
N LEU A 777 -11.78 -12.94 -20.02
CA LEU A 777 -12.24 -12.09 -21.13
C LEU A 777 -13.20 -12.82 -22.07
N GLN A 778 -12.88 -14.08 -22.43
CA GLN A 778 -13.74 -14.96 -23.23
C GLN A 778 -15.07 -15.27 -22.52
N HIS A 779 -15.05 -15.58 -21.21
CA HIS A 779 -16.29 -15.88 -20.46
C HIS A 779 -17.20 -14.65 -20.31
N LEU A 780 -16.64 -13.44 -20.23
CA LEU A 780 -17.39 -12.18 -20.24
C LEU A 780 -17.78 -11.73 -21.66
N GLY A 781 -17.23 -12.36 -22.70
CA GLY A 781 -17.44 -11.99 -24.10
C GLY A 781 -16.83 -10.65 -24.49
N ILE A 782 -15.75 -10.22 -23.82
CA ILE A 782 -15.11 -8.91 -24.02
C ILE A 782 -13.80 -9.07 -24.80
N GLU A 783 -13.89 -8.88 -26.11
CA GLU A 783 -12.72 -8.70 -26.97
C GLU A 783 -12.10 -7.31 -26.78
N ASN A 784 -10.83 -7.16 -27.13
CA ASN A 784 -10.09 -5.88 -27.12
C ASN A 784 -9.89 -5.15 -25.77
N LEU A 785 -10.13 -5.79 -24.61
CA LEU A 785 -9.63 -5.28 -23.32
C LEU A 785 -8.11 -5.42 -23.14
N LYS A 786 -7.44 -6.25 -23.97
CA LYS A 786 -5.97 -6.36 -23.96
C LYS A 786 -5.33 -5.02 -24.33
N ASN A 787 -4.39 -4.57 -23.50
CA ASN A 787 -3.59 -3.35 -23.59
C ASN A 787 -4.11 -2.07 -22.95
N LEU A 788 -5.33 -2.01 -22.39
CA LEU A 788 -5.74 -0.81 -21.63
C LEU A 788 -4.80 -0.57 -20.44
N THR A 789 -4.38 0.67 -20.28
CA THR A 789 -3.62 1.17 -19.13
C THR A 789 -4.56 1.52 -17.96
N ILE A 790 -3.99 1.71 -16.76
CA ILE A 790 -4.76 2.18 -15.59
C ILE A 790 -5.39 3.56 -15.85
N LEU A 791 -4.68 4.47 -16.52
CA LEU A 791 -5.25 5.80 -16.82
C LEU A 791 -6.47 5.69 -17.74
N GLU A 792 -6.37 4.95 -18.85
CA GLU A 792 -7.47 4.80 -19.80
C GLU A 792 -8.69 4.14 -19.15
N LEU A 793 -8.50 3.11 -18.33
CA LEU A 793 -9.60 2.49 -17.58
C LEU A 793 -10.27 3.49 -16.62
N LEU A 794 -9.49 4.29 -15.89
CA LEU A 794 -10.03 5.29 -14.96
C LEU A 794 -10.74 6.43 -15.71
N GLN A 795 -10.22 6.89 -16.85
CA GLN A 795 -10.89 7.87 -17.73
C GLN A 795 -12.23 7.34 -18.26
N ILE A 796 -12.28 6.06 -18.68
CA ILE A 796 -13.51 5.40 -19.13
C ILE A 796 -14.55 5.33 -18.00
N ILE A 797 -14.15 4.90 -16.80
CA ILE A 797 -15.04 4.84 -15.63
C ILE A 797 -15.52 6.24 -15.23
N SER A 798 -14.59 7.21 -15.14
CA SER A 798 -14.87 8.63 -14.84
C SER A 798 -15.92 9.21 -15.79
N LYS A 799 -15.73 9.06 -17.11
CA LYS A 799 -16.66 9.53 -18.13
C LYS A 799 -18.09 9.04 -17.88
N TYR A 800 -18.27 7.74 -17.66
CA TYR A 800 -19.60 7.15 -17.51
C TYR A 800 -20.25 7.44 -16.15
N ILE A 801 -19.47 7.51 -15.06
CA ILE A 801 -19.96 8.00 -13.76
C ILE A 801 -20.48 9.43 -13.89
N ASN A 802 -19.68 10.32 -14.49
CA ASN A 802 -20.04 11.74 -14.61
C ASN A 802 -21.24 11.96 -15.56
N GLN A 803 -21.30 11.23 -16.68
CA GLN A 803 -22.48 11.27 -17.55
C GLN A 803 -23.75 10.79 -16.82
N PHE A 804 -23.68 9.71 -16.05
CA PHE A 804 -24.84 9.21 -15.30
C PHE A 804 -25.29 10.20 -14.21
N ILE A 805 -24.36 10.74 -13.41
CA ILE A 805 -24.68 11.71 -12.34
C ILE A 805 -25.32 12.98 -12.92
N ASN A 806 -24.85 13.47 -14.07
CA ASN A 806 -25.44 14.64 -14.73
C ASN A 806 -26.90 14.42 -15.15
N HIS A 807 -27.27 13.20 -15.55
CA HIS A 807 -28.66 12.82 -15.84
C HIS A 807 -29.48 12.50 -14.57
N ASN A 808 -28.82 12.18 -13.45
CA ASN A 808 -29.44 11.69 -12.22
C ASN A 808 -28.94 12.50 -11.00
N GLN A 809 -29.18 13.81 -11.00
CA GLN A 809 -28.59 14.79 -10.07
C GLN A 809 -28.86 14.55 -8.56
N ASN A 810 -29.75 13.62 -8.21
CA ASN A 810 -30.05 13.21 -6.84
C ASN A 810 -29.39 11.87 -6.44
N GLU A 811 -28.59 11.25 -7.30
CA GLU A 811 -27.83 10.03 -7.01
C GLU A 811 -26.35 10.34 -6.74
N SER A 812 -25.80 9.70 -5.71
CA SER A 812 -24.41 9.88 -5.27
C SER A 812 -23.74 8.53 -5.07
N LEU A 813 -22.64 8.27 -5.79
CA LEU A 813 -21.91 7.01 -5.67
C LEU A 813 -20.99 7.02 -4.44
N SER A 814 -21.58 6.77 -3.26
CA SER A 814 -20.86 6.76 -1.98
C SER A 814 -21.12 5.50 -1.15
N PHE A 815 -20.07 4.89 -0.61
CA PHE A 815 -20.16 3.72 0.28
C PHE A 815 -19.64 4.06 1.68
N ASP A 816 -20.30 3.53 2.72
CA ASP A 816 -19.84 3.59 4.11
C ASP A 816 -18.70 2.58 4.30
N LEU A 817 -17.59 3.03 4.89
CA LEU A 817 -16.38 2.23 5.06
C LEU A 817 -16.53 1.06 6.06
N SER A 818 -17.46 1.14 7.01
CA SER A 818 -17.70 0.07 7.99
C SER A 818 -18.11 -1.25 7.30
N SER A 819 -18.77 -1.16 6.14
CA SER A 819 -19.10 -2.27 5.24
C SER A 819 -17.89 -3.14 4.86
N VAL A 820 -16.73 -2.50 4.66
CA VAL A 820 -15.45 -3.16 4.38
C VAL A 820 -14.93 -3.84 5.64
N GLY A 821 -15.10 -3.22 6.80
CA GLY A 821 -14.80 -3.79 8.12
C GLY A 821 -15.55 -5.10 8.36
N PHE A 822 -16.86 -5.16 8.09
CA PHE A 822 -17.66 -6.40 8.19
C PHE A 822 -17.14 -7.50 7.25
N PHE A 823 -16.75 -7.17 6.02
CA PHE A 823 -16.19 -8.17 5.09
C PHE A 823 -14.84 -8.71 5.57
N LEU A 824 -13.93 -7.84 6.02
CA LEU A 824 -12.65 -8.23 6.60
C LEU A 824 -12.83 -9.05 7.90
N GLN A 825 -13.82 -8.71 8.73
CA GLN A 825 -14.20 -9.49 9.91
C GLN A 825 -14.60 -10.92 9.51
N ALA A 826 -15.45 -11.08 8.49
CA ALA A 826 -15.84 -12.40 7.97
C ALA A 826 -14.64 -13.19 7.41
N LEU A 827 -13.76 -12.56 6.61
CA LEU A 827 -12.51 -13.18 6.12
C LEU A 827 -11.56 -13.60 7.26
N SER A 828 -11.67 -12.95 8.43
CA SER A 828 -10.84 -13.20 9.61
C SER A 828 -11.43 -14.21 10.60
N THR A 829 -12.67 -14.65 10.37
CA THR A 829 -13.38 -15.58 11.24
C THR A 829 -12.77 -16.97 11.17
N THR A 830 -12.62 -17.59 12.34
CA THR A 830 -12.09 -18.95 12.50
C THR A 830 -13.18 -19.85 13.08
N VAL A 831 -13.13 -21.14 12.80
CA VAL A 831 -14.04 -22.15 13.33
C VAL A 831 -13.28 -23.25 14.07
N ASP A 832 -13.90 -23.78 15.12
CA ASP A 832 -13.57 -25.09 15.66
C ASP A 832 -14.63 -26.10 15.20
N ILE A 833 -14.20 -27.29 14.83
CA ILE A 833 -15.05 -28.39 14.38
C ILE A 833 -14.80 -29.58 15.32
N THR A 834 -15.88 -30.12 15.91
CA THR A 834 -15.84 -31.37 16.68
C THR A 834 -16.56 -32.46 15.90
N TYR A 835 -15.87 -33.56 15.67
CA TYR A 835 -16.35 -34.72 14.93
C TYR A 835 -17.06 -35.73 15.85
N SER A 836 -17.93 -36.59 15.29
CA SER A 836 -18.65 -37.64 16.02
C SER A 836 -17.72 -38.72 16.61
N ASN A 837 -16.45 -38.77 16.20
CA ASN A 837 -15.39 -39.58 16.83
C ASN A 837 -14.58 -38.80 17.91
N ASN A 838 -15.11 -37.68 18.42
CA ASN A 838 -14.50 -36.75 19.36
C ASN A 838 -13.21 -36.05 18.89
N LYS A 839 -12.76 -36.26 17.65
CA LYS A 839 -11.66 -35.50 17.05
C LYS A 839 -12.03 -34.02 16.95
N LYS A 840 -11.05 -33.15 17.19
CA LYS A 840 -11.22 -31.69 17.10
C LYS A 840 -10.24 -31.09 16.11
N VAL A 841 -10.74 -30.12 15.34
CA VAL A 841 -9.94 -29.25 14.49
C VAL A 841 -10.22 -27.82 14.94
N GLU A 842 -9.21 -27.15 15.51
CA GLU A 842 -9.39 -25.82 16.13
C GLU A 842 -8.78 -24.70 15.30
N ASN A 843 -9.39 -23.51 15.39
CA ASN A 843 -8.92 -22.25 14.80
C ASN A 843 -8.74 -22.29 13.27
N LYS A 844 -9.36 -23.22 12.54
CA LYS A 844 -9.33 -23.29 11.06
C LYS A 844 -10.02 -22.03 10.51
N ASN A 845 -9.42 -21.34 9.53
CA ASN A 845 -10.10 -20.19 8.91
C ASN A 845 -11.38 -20.63 8.20
N LEU A 846 -12.45 -19.83 8.27
CA LEU A 846 -13.77 -20.18 7.73
C LEU A 846 -13.74 -20.49 6.22
N ILE A 847 -12.96 -19.73 5.43
CA ILE A 847 -12.81 -19.97 3.98
C ILE A 847 -11.92 -21.18 3.71
N LYS A 848 -10.93 -21.45 4.57
CA LYS A 848 -10.13 -22.68 4.49
C LYS A 848 -10.96 -23.93 4.81
N ALA A 849 -11.91 -23.84 5.76
CA ALA A 849 -12.92 -24.87 5.98
C ALA A 849 -13.78 -25.09 4.73
N LEU A 850 -14.51 -24.05 4.30
CA LEU A 850 -15.34 -24.06 3.10
C LEU A 850 -14.69 -24.72 1.87
N TYR A 851 -13.40 -24.47 1.63
CA TYR A 851 -12.65 -25.02 0.50
C TYR A 851 -12.17 -26.46 0.72
N ASP A 852 -11.55 -26.77 1.87
CA ASP A 852 -11.03 -28.11 2.14
C ASP A 852 -12.15 -29.15 2.22
N ASP A 853 -13.32 -28.74 2.72
CA ASP A 853 -14.43 -29.63 3.02
C ASP A 853 -15.34 -29.88 1.79
N LEU A 854 -15.01 -29.30 0.61
CA LEU A 854 -15.72 -29.49 -0.68
C LEU A 854 -15.83 -30.96 -1.12
N ASP A 855 -14.86 -31.80 -0.76
CA ASP A 855 -14.89 -33.25 -1.05
C ASP A 855 -16.04 -33.97 -0.33
N SER A 856 -16.60 -33.37 0.72
CA SER A 856 -17.63 -34.00 1.56
C SER A 856 -19.06 -33.87 1.03
N PHE A 857 -19.24 -33.27 -0.15
CA PHE A 857 -20.56 -32.92 -0.71
C PHE A 857 -21.09 -33.90 -1.78
N ASP A 858 -20.37 -34.97 -2.11
CA ASP A 858 -20.89 -35.99 -3.02
C ASP A 858 -21.98 -36.83 -2.33
N HIS A 859 -23.22 -36.57 -2.74
CA HIS A 859 -24.44 -37.19 -2.22
C HIS A 859 -24.50 -38.73 -2.38
N LYS A 860 -23.64 -39.35 -3.21
CA LYS A 860 -23.63 -40.82 -3.40
C LYS A 860 -23.42 -41.62 -2.10
N ASN A 861 -22.87 -41.00 -1.06
CA ASN A 861 -22.58 -41.62 0.23
C ASN A 861 -23.55 -41.20 1.36
N ASP A 862 -24.73 -40.64 1.06
CA ASP A 862 -25.73 -40.31 2.10
C ASP A 862 -26.53 -41.54 2.56
N GLU A 863 -26.79 -42.50 1.66
CA GLU A 863 -27.48 -43.75 1.97
C GLU A 863 -26.55 -44.82 2.59
N ASN A 864 -25.23 -44.61 2.57
CA ASN A 864 -24.27 -45.62 3.01
C ASN A 864 -23.04 -45.01 3.70
N ASN A 865 -22.93 -45.22 5.02
CA ASN A 865 -21.80 -44.72 5.82
C ASN A 865 -20.46 -45.40 5.47
N LYS A 866 -20.46 -46.55 4.78
CA LYS A 866 -19.25 -47.28 4.37
C LYS A 866 -18.61 -46.62 3.15
N GLY A 867 -17.53 -45.87 3.36
CA GLY A 867 -16.74 -45.20 2.31
C GLY A 867 -16.60 -43.69 2.46
N ARG A 868 -17.34 -43.08 3.38
CA ARG A 868 -17.26 -41.63 3.67
C ARG A 868 -15.88 -41.28 4.28
N PRO A 869 -15.12 -40.30 3.75
CA PRO A 869 -13.86 -39.85 4.34
C PRO A 869 -14.02 -39.34 5.77
N GLU A 870 -13.03 -39.57 6.63
CA GLU A 870 -13.09 -39.19 8.06
C GLU A 870 -13.41 -37.69 8.25
N ALA A 871 -12.77 -36.82 7.45
CA ALA A 871 -12.94 -35.37 7.50
C ALA A 871 -14.32 -34.84 7.03
N SER A 872 -15.20 -35.71 6.52
CA SER A 872 -16.49 -35.33 5.95
C SER A 872 -17.41 -34.59 6.92
N TYR A 873 -18.14 -33.59 6.43
CA TYR A 873 -19.12 -32.82 7.21
C TYR A 873 -20.15 -33.69 7.94
N TYR A 874 -20.63 -34.78 7.33
CA TYR A 874 -21.66 -35.61 7.95
C TYR A 874 -21.19 -36.26 9.27
N ASN A 875 -19.86 -36.36 9.44
CA ASN A 875 -19.18 -36.80 10.66
C ASN A 875 -18.93 -35.65 11.66
N TRP A 876 -19.46 -34.44 11.43
CA TRP A 876 -19.37 -33.32 12.39
C TRP A 876 -20.56 -33.36 13.34
N ASP A 877 -20.31 -33.07 14.62
CA ASP A 877 -21.34 -32.96 15.66
C ASP A 877 -21.55 -31.49 16.08
N PHE A 878 -20.47 -30.72 16.21
CA PHE A 878 -20.53 -29.31 16.61
C PHE A 878 -19.59 -28.46 15.77
N ILE A 879 -20.05 -27.24 15.44
CA ILE A 879 -19.21 -26.16 14.92
C ILE A 879 -19.24 -24.97 15.88
N THR A 880 -18.07 -24.41 16.21
CA THR A 880 -17.97 -23.18 17.01
C THR A 880 -17.31 -22.08 16.19
N PHE A 881 -18.09 -21.07 15.83
CA PHE A 881 -17.57 -19.86 15.20
C PHE A 881 -16.86 -19.01 16.27
N LYS A 882 -15.62 -18.63 16.00
CA LYS A 882 -14.80 -17.68 16.77
C LYS A 882 -14.69 -16.39 15.96
N PHE A 883 -15.56 -15.42 16.28
CA PHE A 883 -15.55 -14.10 15.65
C PHE A 883 -14.49 -13.19 16.29
N SER A 884 -14.33 -13.29 17.61
CA SER A 884 -13.21 -12.70 18.34
C SER A 884 -12.71 -13.63 19.45
N GLU A 885 -11.73 -13.18 20.24
CA GLU A 885 -11.25 -13.90 21.43
C GLU A 885 -12.36 -14.13 22.47
N LYS A 886 -13.28 -13.15 22.59
CA LYS A 886 -14.40 -13.14 23.54
C LYS A 886 -15.73 -13.57 22.94
N ASP A 887 -15.90 -13.46 21.63
CA ASP A 887 -17.20 -13.54 20.94
C ASP A 887 -17.29 -14.77 20.04
N LYS A 888 -18.18 -15.71 20.40
CA LYS A 888 -18.25 -17.08 19.85
C LYS A 888 -19.69 -17.58 19.79
N LYS A 889 -20.07 -18.31 18.73
CA LYS A 889 -21.35 -19.03 18.61
C LYS A 889 -21.10 -20.51 18.31
N THR A 890 -21.49 -21.40 19.21
CA THR A 890 -21.53 -22.85 18.97
C THR A 890 -22.89 -23.25 18.39
N ILE A 891 -22.89 -24.18 17.44
CA ILE A 891 -24.08 -24.74 16.79
C ILE A 891 -23.97 -26.25 16.83
N ASP A 892 -25.01 -26.89 17.38
CA ASP A 892 -25.21 -28.34 17.35
C ASP A 892 -25.77 -28.74 15.99
N LEU A 893 -25.04 -29.59 15.28
CA LEU A 893 -25.38 -30.02 13.93
C LEU A 893 -26.38 -31.18 13.93
N LYS A 894 -26.58 -31.86 15.07
CA LYS A 894 -27.53 -32.98 15.18
C LYS A 894 -28.97 -32.54 14.94
N GLN A 895 -29.27 -31.29 15.29
CA GLN A 895 -30.59 -30.66 15.12
C GLN A 895 -30.99 -30.47 13.64
N ILE A 896 -30.04 -30.59 12.69
CA ILE A 896 -30.29 -30.40 11.25
C ILE A 896 -29.94 -31.61 10.38
N LYS A 897 -29.43 -32.72 10.93
CA LYS A 897 -29.05 -33.90 10.11
C LYS A 897 -30.24 -34.55 9.36
N ASN A 898 -31.48 -34.19 9.71
CA ASN A 898 -32.70 -34.65 9.06
C ASN A 898 -33.34 -33.63 8.08
N ASP A 899 -32.82 -32.40 7.99
CA ASP A 899 -33.34 -31.38 7.05
C ASP A 899 -32.52 -31.39 5.74
N PHE A 900 -32.98 -32.19 4.77
CA PHE A 900 -32.38 -32.28 3.44
C PHE A 900 -32.32 -30.96 2.66
N SER A 901 -33.13 -29.95 3.05
CA SER A 901 -33.11 -28.60 2.44
C SER A 901 -32.06 -27.66 3.05
N TYR A 902 -31.29 -28.14 4.04
CA TYR A 902 -30.23 -27.38 4.69
C TYR A 902 -28.89 -28.11 4.55
N SER A 903 -27.80 -27.36 4.39
CA SER A 903 -26.48 -27.95 4.09
C SER A 903 -25.34 -27.21 4.80
N PRO A 904 -24.17 -27.84 4.99
CA PRO A 904 -22.98 -27.19 5.54
C PRO A 904 -22.65 -25.82 4.93
N LEU A 905 -22.85 -25.64 3.62
CA LEU A 905 -22.63 -24.35 2.94
C LEU A 905 -23.51 -23.24 3.50
N HIS A 906 -24.73 -23.55 3.96
CA HIS A 906 -25.61 -22.57 4.60
C HIS A 906 -24.99 -22.06 5.90
N LEU A 907 -24.61 -22.96 6.81
CA LEU A 907 -23.98 -22.58 8.08
C LEU A 907 -22.61 -21.93 7.90
N LEU A 908 -21.77 -22.43 6.98
CA LEU A 908 -20.43 -21.91 6.74
C LEU A 908 -20.44 -20.56 5.99
N LEU A 909 -21.47 -20.29 5.18
CA LEU A 909 -21.76 -18.93 4.72
C LEU A 909 -22.49 -18.09 5.79
N GLY A 910 -22.98 -18.71 6.86
CA GLY A 910 -23.58 -18.04 7.99
C GLY A 910 -25.04 -17.63 7.79
N ILE A 911 -25.81 -18.41 7.04
CA ILE A 911 -27.27 -18.45 7.19
C ILE A 911 -27.56 -19.11 8.55
N ASP A 912 -28.53 -18.60 9.30
CA ASP A 912 -28.93 -19.17 10.59
C ASP A 912 -29.99 -20.27 10.41
N LEU A 913 -30.20 -21.12 11.43
CA LEU A 913 -31.03 -22.33 11.32
C LEU A 913 -32.48 -22.08 10.85
N ASN A 914 -33.01 -20.88 11.10
CA ASN A 914 -34.36 -20.47 10.67
C ASN A 914 -34.46 -20.04 9.19
N LYS A 915 -33.35 -20.01 8.44
CA LYS A 915 -33.25 -19.56 7.03
C LYS A 915 -33.77 -18.12 6.77
N ALA A 916 -33.99 -17.34 7.83
CA ALA A 916 -34.61 -16.01 7.80
C ALA A 916 -33.63 -14.88 8.16
N GLN A 917 -32.48 -15.19 8.78
CA GLN A 917 -31.43 -14.24 9.14
C GLN A 917 -30.03 -14.79 8.84
N TYR A 918 -29.05 -13.89 8.77
CA TYR A 918 -27.64 -14.27 8.78
C TYR A 918 -27.07 -14.21 10.21
N ILE A 919 -26.18 -15.13 10.53
CA ILE A 919 -25.36 -15.13 11.74
C ILE A 919 -24.37 -13.97 11.64
N LYS A 920 -24.37 -13.04 12.61
CA LYS A 920 -23.47 -11.87 12.61
C LYS A 920 -22.00 -12.26 12.43
N ASN A 921 -21.20 -11.36 11.83
CA ASN A 921 -19.76 -11.52 11.57
C ASN A 921 -19.37 -12.67 10.61
N THR A 922 -20.32 -13.31 9.92
CA THR A 922 -20.08 -14.30 8.86
C THR A 922 -20.05 -13.69 7.45
N ILE A 923 -19.68 -14.49 6.44
CA ILE A 923 -19.60 -14.07 5.04
C ILE A 923 -20.97 -13.60 4.52
N GLY A 924 -22.04 -14.34 4.80
CA GLY A 924 -23.41 -14.00 4.43
C GLY A 924 -23.91 -12.73 5.12
N TYR A 925 -23.56 -12.50 6.39
CA TYR A 925 -23.87 -11.24 7.07
C TYR A 925 -23.10 -10.06 6.49
N ALA A 926 -21.81 -10.25 6.14
CA ALA A 926 -21.01 -9.22 5.50
C ALA A 926 -21.51 -8.87 4.09
N LEU A 927 -21.85 -9.87 3.28
CA LEU A 927 -22.53 -9.67 1.99
C LEU A 927 -23.88 -8.98 2.20
N GLY A 928 -24.68 -9.44 3.15
CA GLY A 928 -25.94 -8.81 3.57
C GLY A 928 -25.78 -7.32 3.90
N THR A 929 -24.68 -6.96 4.56
CA THR A 929 -24.35 -5.57 4.90
C THR A 929 -23.86 -4.76 3.68
N LEU A 930 -23.19 -5.40 2.71
CA LEU A 930 -22.50 -4.73 1.60
C LEU A 930 -23.35 -4.62 0.31
N ILE A 931 -24.27 -5.55 0.05
CA ILE A 931 -25.13 -5.56 -1.16
C ILE A 931 -26.64 -5.52 -0.86
N GLY A 932 -27.03 -5.46 0.41
CA GLY A 932 -28.43 -5.55 0.84
C GLY A 932 -28.81 -6.92 1.39
N GLY A 933 -30.01 -7.04 1.96
CA GLY A 933 -30.59 -8.34 2.34
C GLY A 933 -30.44 -8.72 3.82
N LEU A 934 -30.14 -7.77 4.71
CA LEU A 934 -30.43 -7.95 6.15
C LEU A 934 -31.94 -7.80 6.42
N THR A 935 -32.42 -8.33 7.54
CA THR A 935 -33.80 -8.16 8.00
C THR A 935 -34.03 -6.79 8.63
N LYS A 936 -35.28 -6.29 8.63
CA LYS A 936 -35.66 -5.00 9.26
C LYS A 936 -35.30 -4.88 10.75
N THR A 937 -35.09 -6.01 11.42
CA THR A 937 -34.74 -6.11 12.84
C THR A 937 -33.24 -6.06 13.12
N ASP A 938 -32.37 -6.08 12.11
CA ASP A 938 -30.91 -5.98 12.31
C ASP A 938 -30.44 -4.53 12.43
N GLU A 939 -29.48 -4.30 13.34
CA GLU A 939 -28.91 -2.97 13.62
C GLU A 939 -28.23 -2.31 12.41
N ASN A 940 -27.78 -3.11 11.43
CA ASN A 940 -27.16 -2.63 10.20
C ASN A 940 -28.12 -2.68 8.99
N TYR A 941 -29.43 -2.92 9.19
CA TYR A 941 -30.44 -2.92 8.12
C TYR A 941 -30.44 -1.63 7.28
N ARG A 942 -30.31 -0.46 7.92
CA ARG A 942 -30.27 0.81 7.19
C ARG A 942 -29.01 0.93 6.34
N LEU A 943 -27.85 0.55 6.87
CA LEU A 943 -26.56 0.48 6.17
C LEU A 943 -26.63 -0.49 4.97
N SER A 944 -27.20 -1.68 5.18
CA SER A 944 -27.48 -2.69 4.16
C SER A 944 -28.31 -2.12 2.99
N ASN A 945 -29.39 -1.38 3.27
CA ASN A 945 -30.19 -0.70 2.25
C ASN A 945 -29.46 0.46 1.57
N GLU A 946 -28.70 1.26 2.31
CA GLU A 946 -27.91 2.37 1.75
C GLU A 946 -26.82 1.87 0.78
N ASN A 947 -26.12 0.79 1.13
CA ASN A 947 -25.14 0.14 0.28
C ASN A 947 -25.78 -0.58 -0.91
N LYS A 948 -26.92 -1.25 -0.72
CA LYS A 948 -27.73 -1.84 -1.80
C LYS A 948 -28.07 -0.79 -2.86
N LYS A 949 -28.51 0.41 -2.45
CA LYS A 949 -28.77 1.49 -3.40
C LYS A 949 -27.49 1.87 -4.17
N ALA A 950 -26.37 2.07 -3.50
CA ALA A 950 -25.10 2.41 -4.15
C ALA A 950 -24.63 1.31 -5.14
N ALA A 951 -24.82 0.03 -4.81
CA ALA A 951 -24.53 -1.10 -5.69
C ALA A 951 -25.46 -1.13 -6.92
N ILE A 952 -26.77 -0.92 -6.72
CA ILE A 952 -27.76 -0.79 -7.81
C ILE A 952 -27.37 0.35 -8.75
N THR A 953 -27.01 1.54 -8.23
CA THR A 953 -26.53 2.67 -9.02
C THR A 953 -25.33 2.31 -9.90
N ILE A 954 -24.40 1.44 -9.48
CA ILE A 954 -23.31 0.93 -10.35
C ILE A 954 -23.86 0.13 -11.54
N PHE A 955 -24.80 -0.79 -11.31
CA PHE A 955 -25.44 -1.53 -12.40
C PHE A 955 -26.28 -0.62 -13.30
N SER A 956 -26.89 0.44 -12.77
CA SER A 956 -27.57 1.48 -13.55
C SER A 956 -26.61 2.30 -14.41
N ILE A 957 -25.43 2.67 -13.91
CA ILE A 957 -24.35 3.32 -14.69
C ILE A 957 -23.89 2.39 -15.83
N LEU A 958 -23.71 1.08 -15.55
CA LEU A 958 -23.33 0.09 -16.55
C LEU A 958 -24.43 -0.09 -17.62
N ASN A 959 -25.70 -0.18 -17.21
CA ASN A 959 -26.86 -0.28 -18.10
C ASN A 959 -27.00 0.96 -19.00
N PHE A 960 -26.78 2.16 -18.46
CA PHE A 960 -26.76 3.42 -19.23
C PHE A 960 -25.60 3.44 -20.24
N THR A 961 -24.40 3.05 -19.80
CA THR A 961 -23.20 2.93 -20.65
C THR A 961 -23.41 2.02 -21.86
N LEU A 962 -23.93 0.81 -21.62
CA LEU A 962 -24.15 -0.20 -22.66
C LEU A 962 -25.20 0.25 -23.67
N LYS A 963 -26.31 0.87 -23.22
CA LYS A 963 -27.35 1.42 -24.10
C LYS A 963 -26.81 2.53 -25.00
N ASN A 964 -26.02 3.45 -24.45
CA ASN A 964 -25.43 4.54 -25.24
C ASN A 964 -24.44 4.00 -26.29
N TYR A 965 -23.58 3.04 -25.92
CA TYR A 965 -22.66 2.41 -26.86
C TYR A 965 -23.39 1.61 -27.96
N GLN A 966 -24.43 0.86 -27.59
CA GLN A 966 -25.29 0.16 -28.55
C GLN A 966 -25.98 1.13 -29.53
N SER A 967 -26.40 2.30 -29.07
CA SER A 967 -27.01 3.33 -29.94
C SER A 967 -26.01 3.91 -30.95
N ILE A 968 -24.76 4.14 -30.54
CA ILE A 968 -23.70 4.64 -31.43
C ILE A 968 -23.37 3.58 -32.49
N LEU A 969 -23.25 2.30 -32.10
CA LEU A 969 -23.01 1.21 -33.04
C LEU A 969 -24.15 1.03 -34.04
N LYS A 970 -25.42 1.13 -33.60
CA LYS A 970 -26.59 1.03 -34.49
C LYS A 970 -26.68 2.20 -35.49
N ASP A 971 -26.22 3.39 -35.15
CA ASP A 971 -26.14 4.55 -36.07
C ASP A 971 -24.99 4.40 -37.09
N LEU A 972 -23.82 3.91 -36.67
CA LEU A 972 -22.72 3.57 -37.58
C LEU A 972 -23.11 2.45 -38.55
N GLU A 973 -23.75 1.40 -38.05
CA GLU A 973 -24.26 0.31 -38.88
C GLU A 973 -25.37 0.79 -39.82
N TYR A 974 -26.31 1.63 -39.36
CA TYR A 974 -27.33 2.27 -40.21
C TYR A 974 -26.74 3.04 -41.40
N LYS A 975 -25.63 3.76 -41.19
CA LYS A 975 -24.95 4.53 -42.23
C LYS A 975 -24.25 3.65 -43.28
N LYS A 976 -23.62 2.54 -42.86
CA LYS A 976 -23.06 1.54 -43.80
C LYS A 976 -24.16 0.75 -44.51
N ALA A 977 -25.25 0.45 -43.79
CA ALA A 977 -26.40 -0.30 -44.25
C ALA A 977 -27.17 0.37 -45.40
N GLY A 978 -27.51 1.67 -45.27
CA GLY A 978 -28.51 2.36 -46.10
C GLY A 978 -28.31 2.36 -47.63
N VAL A 979 -27.14 1.95 -48.12
CA VAL A 979 -26.86 1.75 -49.56
C VAL A 979 -27.56 0.51 -50.12
N TYR A 980 -27.66 -0.56 -49.33
CA TYR A 980 -28.09 -1.90 -49.80
C TYR A 980 -29.58 -2.19 -49.62
N TYR A 981 -30.32 -1.30 -48.95
CA TYR A 981 -31.74 -1.48 -48.56
C TYR A 981 -32.73 -0.61 -49.34
N LYS A 982 -32.31 -0.01 -50.45
CA LYS A 982 -33.25 0.56 -51.42
C LYS A 982 -33.87 -0.59 -52.22
N LYS A 983 -35.18 -0.51 -52.46
CA LYS A 983 -35.98 -1.49 -53.23
C LYS A 983 -35.28 -1.95 -54.51
N ASP A 984 -34.75 -1.00 -55.29
CA ASP A 984 -34.09 -1.26 -56.58
C ASP A 984 -32.67 -1.84 -56.49
N SER A 985 -32.08 -1.99 -55.29
CA SER A 985 -30.73 -2.51 -55.10
C SER A 985 -30.61 -4.02 -55.40
N TRP A 986 -31.73 -4.73 -55.51
CA TRP A 986 -31.79 -6.17 -55.78
C TRP A 986 -32.93 -6.54 -56.75
N GLN A 987 -32.84 -7.72 -57.37
CA GLN A 987 -33.89 -8.30 -58.22
C GLN A 987 -33.97 -9.81 -57.99
N THR A 988 -35.18 -10.35 -58.03
CA THR A 988 -35.49 -11.79 -57.93
C THR A 988 -36.00 -12.32 -59.27
N GLN A 989 -35.74 -13.61 -59.56
CA GLN A 989 -36.26 -14.29 -60.75
C GLN A 989 -36.41 -15.79 -60.49
N LEU A 990 -37.63 -16.33 -60.60
CA LEU A 990 -37.91 -17.76 -60.47
C LEU A 990 -37.18 -18.57 -61.54
N ILE A 991 -36.59 -19.70 -61.13
CA ILE A 991 -35.96 -20.71 -62.01
C ILE A 991 -36.90 -21.91 -62.16
N SER A 992 -37.33 -22.48 -61.03
CA SER A 992 -38.23 -23.64 -61.00
C SER A 992 -38.94 -23.76 -59.64
N SER A 993 -40.10 -24.42 -59.60
CA SER A 993 -40.84 -24.71 -58.37
C SER A 993 -41.68 -25.98 -58.49
N ASN A 994 -41.65 -26.83 -57.47
CA ASN A 994 -42.52 -27.97 -57.24
C ASN A 994 -42.84 -28.08 -55.73
N ASP A 995 -43.58 -29.09 -55.29
CA ASP A 995 -44.06 -29.21 -53.90
C ASP A 995 -42.95 -29.46 -52.84
N LYS A 996 -41.74 -29.82 -53.29
CA LYS A 996 -40.57 -30.13 -52.43
C LYS A 996 -39.40 -29.17 -52.60
N GLU A 997 -39.29 -28.47 -53.73
CA GLU A 997 -38.16 -27.58 -54.04
C GLU A 997 -38.61 -26.34 -54.83
N ILE A 998 -38.05 -25.17 -54.47
CA ILE A 998 -38.15 -23.92 -55.24
C ILE A 998 -36.74 -23.38 -55.46
N LYS A 999 -36.37 -23.04 -56.70
CA LYS A 999 -35.11 -22.39 -57.05
C LYS A 999 -35.35 -21.02 -57.68
N TYR A 1000 -34.59 -20.01 -57.28
CA TYR A 1000 -34.65 -18.66 -57.86
C TYR A 1000 -33.28 -17.98 -57.88
N TYR A 1001 -33.08 -17.07 -58.84
CA TYR A 1001 -31.95 -16.15 -58.85
C TYR A 1001 -32.23 -14.93 -57.97
N LEU A 1002 -31.23 -14.53 -57.19
CA LEU A 1002 -31.17 -13.28 -56.46
C LEU A 1002 -29.98 -12.48 -57.00
N ILE A 1003 -30.25 -11.29 -57.54
CA ILE A 1003 -29.28 -10.48 -58.29
C ILE A 1003 -29.13 -9.12 -57.60
N ARG A 1004 -27.90 -8.74 -57.22
CA ARG A 1004 -27.59 -7.40 -56.70
C ARG A 1004 -27.31 -6.43 -57.86
N LYS A 1005 -27.94 -5.26 -57.84
CA LYS A 1005 -27.81 -4.21 -58.87
C LYS A 1005 -26.75 -3.15 -58.54
N LEU A 1006 -26.30 -3.07 -57.29
CA LEU A 1006 -25.24 -2.16 -56.85
C LEU A 1006 -23.94 -2.92 -56.53
N THR A 1007 -22.82 -2.37 -56.99
CA THR A 1007 -21.46 -2.85 -56.66
C THR A 1007 -20.95 -2.20 -55.37
N SER A 1008 -20.26 -2.98 -54.54
CA SER A 1008 -19.55 -2.49 -53.35
C SER A 1008 -18.08 -2.24 -53.66
N ASP A 1009 -17.43 -1.40 -52.85
CA ASP A 1009 -15.98 -1.23 -52.88
C ASP A 1009 -15.19 -2.33 -52.18
N ASN A 1010 -15.86 -3.15 -51.37
CA ASN A 1010 -15.26 -4.26 -50.63
C ASN A 1010 -14.64 -5.31 -51.60
N GLU A 1011 -13.39 -5.71 -51.35
CA GLU A 1011 -12.68 -6.67 -52.22
C GLU A 1011 -13.29 -8.07 -52.17
N ILE A 1012 -13.81 -8.48 -51.00
CA ILE A 1012 -14.55 -9.75 -50.85
C ILE A 1012 -15.79 -9.73 -51.74
N ASN A 1013 -16.50 -8.59 -51.81
CA ASN A 1013 -17.65 -8.41 -52.68
C ASN A 1013 -17.28 -8.47 -54.17
N LYS A 1014 -16.22 -7.77 -54.57
CA LYS A 1014 -15.67 -7.78 -55.94
C LYS A 1014 -15.24 -9.20 -56.38
N LYS A 1015 -14.87 -10.06 -55.42
CA LYS A 1015 -14.55 -11.48 -55.64
C LYS A 1015 -15.78 -12.39 -55.70
N VAL A 1016 -16.77 -12.21 -54.83
CA VAL A 1016 -17.99 -13.05 -54.77
C VAL A 1016 -18.98 -12.73 -55.91
N GLY A 1017 -19.00 -11.49 -56.40
CA GLY A 1017 -19.86 -11.07 -57.52
C GLY A 1017 -21.32 -10.81 -57.13
N ASN A 1018 -22.21 -10.71 -58.12
CA ASN A 1018 -23.54 -10.06 -57.97
C ASN A 1018 -24.75 -11.01 -58.13
N ARG A 1019 -24.62 -12.14 -58.81
CA ARG A 1019 -25.72 -13.11 -59.04
C ARG A 1019 -25.57 -14.34 -58.14
N PHE A 1020 -26.69 -14.74 -57.53
CA PHE A 1020 -26.78 -15.88 -56.61
C PHE A 1020 -27.95 -16.80 -57.01
N GLU A 1021 -27.76 -18.11 -56.96
CA GLU A 1021 -28.80 -19.13 -57.08
C GLU A 1021 -29.21 -19.59 -55.67
N ILE A 1022 -30.47 -19.40 -55.30
CA ILE A 1022 -31.03 -19.77 -54.00
C ILE A 1022 -31.93 -20.99 -54.18
N THR A 1023 -31.77 -21.99 -53.30
CA THR A 1023 -32.66 -23.15 -53.24
C THR A 1023 -33.43 -23.17 -51.92
N LEU A 1024 -34.75 -23.36 -52.02
CA LEU A 1024 -35.64 -23.70 -50.90
C LEU A 1024 -36.03 -25.18 -50.98
N THR A 1025 -36.11 -25.86 -49.85
CA THR A 1025 -36.64 -27.23 -49.75
C THR A 1025 -37.70 -27.37 -48.66
N ASN A 1026 -38.54 -28.39 -48.80
CA ASN A 1026 -39.62 -28.73 -47.87
C ASN A 1026 -39.66 -30.24 -47.61
N ASP A 1027 -39.23 -30.67 -46.43
CA ASP A 1027 -39.29 -32.07 -45.99
C ASP A 1027 -40.67 -32.42 -45.45
N GLN A 1028 -41.15 -33.65 -45.70
CA GLN A 1028 -42.51 -34.07 -45.36
C GLN A 1028 -42.83 -34.14 -43.85
N ASN A 1029 -41.80 -34.02 -42.99
CA ASN A 1029 -41.95 -33.91 -41.53
C ASN A 1029 -41.74 -32.47 -41.01
N ALA A 1030 -41.40 -31.52 -41.89
CA ALA A 1030 -41.22 -30.11 -41.56
C ALA A 1030 -42.52 -29.32 -41.77
N SER A 1031 -42.60 -28.14 -41.17
CA SER A 1031 -43.82 -27.31 -41.15
C SER A 1031 -43.68 -25.98 -41.90
N TYR A 1032 -42.49 -25.73 -42.45
CA TYR A 1032 -42.10 -24.53 -43.18
C TYR A 1032 -41.02 -24.89 -44.20
N TRP A 1033 -40.93 -24.09 -45.27
CA TRP A 1033 -39.85 -24.15 -46.23
C TRP A 1033 -38.54 -23.62 -45.63
N LYS A 1034 -37.41 -24.28 -45.90
CA LYS A 1034 -36.07 -23.85 -45.47
C LYS A 1034 -35.25 -23.37 -46.67
N ILE A 1035 -34.32 -22.44 -46.47
CA ILE A 1035 -33.24 -22.21 -47.44
C ILE A 1035 -32.20 -23.32 -47.25
N SER A 1036 -31.93 -24.10 -48.29
CA SER A 1036 -30.99 -25.23 -48.25
C SER A 1036 -29.62 -24.90 -48.84
N ASN A 1037 -29.55 -24.05 -49.87
CA ASN A 1037 -28.30 -23.62 -50.52
C ASN A 1037 -28.35 -22.17 -50.99
N ILE A 1038 -27.20 -21.48 -50.93
CA ILE A 1038 -26.95 -20.18 -51.55
C ILE A 1038 -25.65 -20.28 -52.36
N ILE A 1039 -25.74 -20.21 -53.69
CA ILE A 1039 -24.62 -20.40 -54.60
C ILE A 1039 -24.30 -19.09 -55.33
N ALA A 1040 -23.12 -18.54 -55.13
CA ALA A 1040 -22.59 -17.43 -55.92
C ALA A 1040 -22.23 -17.91 -57.34
N LEU A 1041 -22.77 -17.23 -58.35
CA LEU A 1041 -22.62 -17.59 -59.77
C LEU A 1041 -21.55 -16.78 -60.49
N ASP A 1042 -21.13 -15.67 -59.89
CA ASP A 1042 -20.17 -14.70 -60.44
C ASP A 1042 -18.80 -14.75 -59.72
N TYR A 1043 -18.54 -15.81 -58.96
CA TYR A 1043 -17.35 -15.93 -58.12
C TYR A 1043 -16.06 -15.93 -58.96
N LYS A 1044 -15.10 -15.07 -58.59
CA LYS A 1044 -13.79 -14.94 -59.24
C LYS A 1044 -12.71 -15.55 -58.36
N HIS A 1045 -11.79 -16.29 -58.98
CA HIS A 1045 -10.65 -16.89 -58.29
C HIS A 1045 -9.59 -15.87 -57.88
#